data_AF-A0A1Z4JPP2-F1
#
_entry.id   AF-A0A1Z4JPP2-F1
#
_cell.length_a   1.000
_cell.length_b   1.000
_cell.length_c   1.000
_cell.angle_alpha   90.00
_cell.angle_beta   90.00
_cell.angle_gamma   90.00
#
_symmetry.space_group_name_H-M   'P 1'
#
loop_
_entity.id
_entity.type
_entity.pdbx_description
1 polymer ?
#
loop_
_entity_poly.entity_id
_entity_poly.type
_entity_poly.pdbx_seq_one_letter_code
_entity_poly.pdbx_strand_id
1 'polypeptide(L)'
;MCENYERRSLRGQDFSGLDLTRSNFQNCDLTGANFTGTALIGADFSGAILRVTNFQGANLSHARMIRVDCCFADFSQATLRHANLCESNFSHAQFQEANLGGSALCETTFYQAILSDAWIRGANFFQADLRHAVFIGADLKGAKLEGADLTRSNFAEATLERVNLSFACLESATLRSANLQNAYLREANLKGTDLRDARMYEANFRRALLDEANLACAFLAGADFKNARLSRANLTSAELQGAYLKLANLQEAILDRANLRRAKLYGANLYRASLIGTILENANLCFVQLSRAKLHEAILEGAELEGADGFKVEMAGACLSRANLNTAKLWGADLTDTVMRGADFSNANLSRADLSRSMMRGANFTGATLNGAKLVAAIATRSSLNDSTFHEADLTEIKLNRAYLSGASFENAILTNAQLSGAAMLRTHFKDASLRGARLNRTYLSYSDFTAAMLNNANLLASTLVGVTWQSAIVQQARFGGNQGLSNSQRRFLEQHGASFRTEPVDRALLPTIEVLDGLQSDLSDRLSDLDDACEKLRKTVTKLKISCEMLTRQGRFDRLNGIQKQIERIEQVCDRAAADSETYQSKIFALTELEIDQKIDQSDIIIELLDGIQANNLQLHQLTREAFEQIRRNNLGDEDSIIDLEERSNEIDLNVDSIQDND
;
A
#
# COMPACT_ATOMS: atom_id res chain seq x y z
N MET A 1 -16.62 -17.11 -65.01
CA MET A 1 -15.24 -17.44 -65.45
C MET A 1 -14.31 -16.61 -64.58
N CYS A 2 -13.25 -17.16 -64.01
CA CYS A 2 -12.24 -16.33 -63.33
C CYS A 2 -11.49 -15.54 -64.40
N GLU A 3 -11.57 -14.23 -64.36
CA GLU A 3 -10.84 -13.39 -65.33
C GLU A 3 -9.35 -13.33 -64.96
N ASN A 4 -8.49 -13.37 -65.98
CA ASN A 4 -7.05 -13.32 -65.79
C ASN A 4 -6.47 -12.08 -66.45
N TYR A 5 -5.99 -11.17 -65.61
CA TYR A 5 -5.44 -9.87 -65.97
C TYR A 5 -3.94 -9.74 -65.69
N GLU A 6 -3.27 -10.81 -65.25
CA GLU A 6 -1.88 -10.79 -64.80
C GLU A 6 -0.95 -9.90 -65.67
N ARG A 7 -0.16 -9.04 -65.00
CA ARG A 7 0.84 -8.13 -65.60
C ARG A 7 0.28 -7.10 -66.59
N ARG A 8 -1.03 -6.85 -66.62
CA ARG A 8 -1.62 -5.82 -67.47
C ARG A 8 -1.58 -4.45 -66.81
N SER A 9 -1.53 -3.41 -67.64
CA SER A 9 -1.88 -2.06 -67.22
C SER A 9 -3.38 -1.86 -67.40
N LEU A 10 -4.05 -1.57 -66.30
CA LEU A 10 -5.50 -1.35 -66.17
C LEU A 10 -5.76 -0.01 -65.45
N ARG A 11 -4.87 0.96 -65.66
CA ARG A 11 -4.93 2.29 -65.03
C ARG A 11 -6.26 2.97 -65.34
N GLY A 12 -6.91 3.52 -64.32
CA GLY A 12 -8.15 4.28 -64.46
C GLY A 12 -9.34 3.48 -64.97
N GLN A 13 -9.25 2.14 -65.08
CA GLN A 13 -10.38 1.33 -65.53
C GLN A 13 -11.50 1.29 -64.50
N ASP A 14 -12.73 1.21 -64.99
CA ASP A 14 -13.93 1.11 -64.17
C ASP A 14 -14.43 -0.33 -64.13
N PHE A 15 -14.39 -0.91 -62.93
CA PHE A 15 -14.86 -2.24 -62.56
C PHE A 15 -16.02 -2.18 -61.58
N SER A 16 -16.62 -1.00 -61.37
CA SER A 16 -17.64 -0.80 -60.34
C SER A 16 -18.84 -1.74 -60.52
N GLY A 17 -19.30 -2.31 -59.41
CA GLY A 17 -20.44 -3.23 -59.35
C GLY A 17 -20.26 -4.59 -60.04
N LEU A 18 -19.10 -4.87 -60.63
CA LEU A 18 -18.84 -6.15 -61.28
C LEU A 18 -18.65 -7.29 -60.27
N ASP A 19 -18.88 -8.53 -60.72
CA ASP A 19 -18.45 -9.73 -60.01
C ASP A 19 -17.13 -10.24 -60.60
N LEU A 20 -16.06 -9.99 -59.86
CA LEU A 20 -14.69 -10.35 -60.19
C LEU A 20 -14.14 -11.36 -59.17
N THR A 21 -15.02 -12.13 -58.53
CA THR A 21 -14.68 -13.19 -57.59
C THR A 21 -13.59 -14.12 -58.15
N ARG A 22 -12.51 -14.32 -57.39
CA ARG A 22 -11.34 -15.15 -57.75
C ARG A 22 -10.62 -14.72 -59.05
N SER A 23 -10.78 -13.48 -59.50
CA SER A 23 -10.02 -12.96 -60.63
C SER A 23 -8.55 -12.74 -60.28
N ASN A 24 -7.68 -12.88 -61.27
CA ASN A 24 -6.23 -12.74 -61.10
C ASN A 24 -5.75 -11.38 -61.62
N PHE A 25 -5.29 -10.52 -60.72
CA PHE A 25 -4.70 -9.20 -60.94
C PHE A 25 -3.22 -9.13 -60.54
N GLN A 26 -2.54 -10.27 -60.42
CA GLN A 26 -1.14 -10.29 -60.01
C GLN A 26 -0.27 -9.37 -60.89
N ASN A 27 0.59 -8.58 -60.23
CA ASN A 27 1.54 -7.66 -60.87
C ASN A 27 0.90 -6.67 -61.87
N CYS A 28 -0.39 -6.35 -61.72
CA CYS A 28 -1.06 -5.37 -62.56
C CYS A 28 -0.74 -3.94 -62.11
N ASP A 29 -0.80 -2.99 -63.04
CA ASP A 29 -0.89 -1.57 -62.71
C ASP A 29 -2.35 -1.12 -62.80
N LEU A 30 -2.96 -0.98 -61.64
CA LEU A 30 -4.36 -0.61 -61.40
C LEU A 30 -4.47 0.80 -60.80
N THR A 31 -3.44 1.64 -60.97
CA THR A 31 -3.44 3.00 -60.45
C THR A 31 -4.69 3.76 -60.89
N GLY A 32 -5.45 4.30 -59.94
CA GLY A 32 -6.66 5.07 -60.19
C GLY A 32 -7.87 4.26 -60.69
N ALA A 33 -7.79 2.92 -60.70
CA ALA A 33 -8.94 2.08 -61.08
C ALA A 33 -10.09 2.23 -60.07
N ASN A 34 -11.32 1.97 -60.53
CA ASN A 34 -12.54 2.03 -59.73
C ASN A 34 -13.14 0.64 -59.53
N PHE A 35 -13.15 0.16 -58.29
CA PHE A 35 -13.76 -1.09 -57.83
C PHE A 35 -14.92 -0.84 -56.86
N THR A 36 -15.58 0.32 -56.94
CA THR A 36 -16.70 0.64 -56.05
C THR A 36 -17.78 -0.45 -56.11
N GLY A 37 -18.12 -1.02 -54.95
CA GLY A 37 -19.17 -2.04 -54.82
C GLY A 37 -18.89 -3.37 -55.54
N THR A 38 -17.66 -3.60 -56.00
CA THR A 38 -17.29 -4.82 -56.75
C THR A 38 -17.19 -6.04 -55.82
N ALA A 39 -17.63 -7.22 -56.28
CA ALA A 39 -17.35 -8.48 -55.61
C ALA A 39 -15.96 -9.00 -56.01
N LEU A 40 -15.04 -9.06 -55.06
CA LEU A 40 -13.63 -9.42 -55.23
C LEU A 40 -13.23 -10.58 -54.31
N ILE A 41 -14.18 -11.44 -53.95
CA ILE A 41 -13.98 -12.50 -52.97
C ILE A 41 -12.89 -13.46 -53.49
N GLY A 42 -11.81 -13.62 -52.73
CA GLY A 42 -10.68 -14.47 -53.12
C GLY A 42 -9.92 -14.01 -54.36
N ALA A 43 -10.09 -12.77 -54.83
CA ALA A 43 -9.30 -12.22 -55.92
C ALA A 43 -7.83 -12.07 -55.51
N ASP A 44 -6.93 -12.11 -56.49
CA ASP A 44 -5.48 -12.10 -56.27
C ASP A 44 -4.83 -10.86 -56.88
N PHE A 45 -4.39 -9.95 -56.03
CA PHE A 45 -3.72 -8.69 -56.40
C PHE A 45 -2.22 -8.71 -56.10
N SER A 46 -1.61 -9.86 -55.79
CA SER A 46 -0.22 -9.84 -55.30
C SER A 46 0.75 -9.13 -56.25
N GLY A 47 1.57 -8.24 -55.67
CA GLY A 47 2.53 -7.40 -56.42
C GLY A 47 1.89 -6.30 -57.27
N ALA A 48 0.57 -6.08 -57.21
CA ALA A 48 -0.08 -5.05 -57.98
C ALA A 48 0.17 -3.63 -57.43
N ILE A 49 0.14 -2.65 -58.33
CA ILE A 49 0.16 -1.22 -58.00
C ILE A 49 -1.29 -0.73 -58.01
N LEU A 50 -1.78 -0.33 -56.84
CA LEU A 50 -3.17 0.03 -56.52
C LEU A 50 -3.26 1.46 -55.94
N ARG A 51 -2.34 2.33 -56.38
CA ARG A 51 -2.27 3.71 -55.88
C ARG A 51 -3.52 4.47 -56.30
N VAL A 52 -4.11 5.23 -55.37
CA VAL A 52 -5.32 6.05 -55.64
C VAL A 52 -6.49 5.22 -56.19
N THR A 53 -6.51 3.91 -55.96
CA THR A 53 -7.59 3.02 -56.40
C THR A 53 -8.79 3.16 -55.46
N ASN A 54 -10.00 3.18 -56.01
CA ASN A 54 -11.23 3.25 -55.23
C ASN A 54 -11.80 1.83 -55.03
N PHE A 55 -11.87 1.36 -53.80
CA PHE A 55 -12.47 0.10 -53.36
C PHE A 55 -13.71 0.32 -52.47
N GLN A 56 -14.31 1.51 -52.48
CA GLN A 56 -15.41 1.85 -51.59
C GLN A 56 -16.55 0.81 -51.68
N GLY A 57 -16.94 0.23 -50.54
CA GLY A 57 -17.99 -0.78 -50.47
C GLY A 57 -17.69 -2.12 -51.16
N ALA A 58 -16.47 -2.32 -51.67
CA ALA A 58 -16.08 -3.56 -52.35
C ALA A 58 -15.96 -4.73 -51.36
N ASN A 59 -16.21 -5.96 -51.84
CA ASN A 59 -16.04 -7.17 -51.04
C ASN A 59 -14.76 -7.92 -51.42
N LEU A 60 -13.68 -7.65 -50.69
CA LEU A 60 -12.37 -8.30 -50.80
C LEU A 60 -12.18 -9.42 -49.76
N SER A 61 -13.26 -10.05 -49.29
CA SER A 61 -13.14 -11.16 -48.33
C SER A 61 -12.23 -12.26 -48.91
N HIS A 62 -11.28 -12.75 -48.11
CA HIS A 62 -10.29 -13.75 -48.52
C HIS A 62 -9.39 -13.36 -49.71
N ALA A 63 -9.38 -12.10 -50.14
CA ALA A 63 -8.50 -11.66 -51.21
C ALA A 63 -7.03 -11.78 -50.81
N ARG A 64 -6.16 -12.02 -51.80
CA ARG A 64 -4.71 -12.04 -51.63
C ARG A 64 -4.13 -10.75 -52.17
N MET A 65 -3.72 -9.84 -51.30
CA MET A 65 -3.10 -8.57 -51.64
C MET A 65 -1.74 -8.47 -50.93
N ILE A 66 -0.86 -9.42 -51.21
CA ILE A 66 0.50 -9.46 -50.64
C ILE A 66 1.43 -8.57 -51.46
N ARG A 67 2.25 -7.74 -50.80
CA ARG A 67 3.22 -6.83 -51.44
C ARG A 67 2.57 -5.89 -52.46
N VAL A 68 1.40 -5.34 -52.13
CA VAL A 68 0.74 -4.34 -52.98
C VAL A 68 1.08 -2.92 -52.56
N ASP A 69 1.05 -1.99 -53.51
CA ASP A 69 1.12 -0.55 -53.24
C ASP A 69 -0.27 0.09 -53.36
N CYS A 70 -0.94 0.27 -52.22
CA CYS A 70 -2.25 0.89 -52.08
C CYS A 70 -2.14 2.32 -51.52
N CYS A 71 -1.03 3.03 -51.73
CA CYS A 71 -0.93 4.42 -51.27
C CYS A 71 -2.11 5.27 -51.77
N PHE A 72 -2.74 6.01 -50.86
CA PHE A 72 -3.91 6.86 -51.12
C PHE A 72 -5.15 6.12 -51.69
N ALA A 73 -5.21 4.79 -51.58
CA ALA A 73 -6.40 4.04 -51.97
C ALA A 73 -7.56 4.26 -50.97
N ASP A 74 -8.79 4.13 -51.45
CA ASP A 74 -10.00 4.27 -50.64
C ASP A 74 -10.68 2.91 -50.45
N PHE A 75 -10.66 2.38 -49.23
CA PHE A 75 -11.34 1.16 -48.80
C PHE A 75 -12.53 1.45 -47.88
N SER A 76 -13.05 2.68 -47.88
CA SER A 76 -14.18 3.04 -47.02
C SER A 76 -15.36 2.09 -47.22
N GLN A 77 -15.91 1.57 -46.13
CA GLN A 77 -17.00 0.58 -46.14
C GLN A 77 -16.70 -0.75 -46.87
N ALA A 78 -15.45 -0.99 -47.28
CA ALA A 78 -15.05 -2.23 -47.92
C ALA A 78 -14.99 -3.39 -46.91
N THR A 79 -15.20 -4.62 -47.38
CA THR A 79 -15.03 -5.83 -46.57
C THR A 79 -13.74 -6.54 -46.96
N LEU A 80 -12.76 -6.58 -46.07
CA LEU A 80 -11.46 -7.27 -46.22
C LEU A 80 -11.29 -8.44 -45.25
N ARG A 81 -12.41 -9.04 -44.80
CA ARG A 81 -12.38 -10.13 -43.81
C ARG A 81 -11.50 -11.28 -44.29
N HIS A 82 -10.59 -11.73 -43.42
CA HIS A 82 -9.66 -12.82 -43.71
C HIS A 82 -8.81 -12.63 -44.98
N ALA A 83 -8.69 -11.41 -45.49
CA ALA A 83 -7.78 -11.11 -46.58
C ALA A 83 -6.32 -11.23 -46.11
N ASN A 84 -5.43 -11.62 -47.02
CA ASN A 84 -4.00 -11.61 -46.77
C ASN A 84 -3.38 -10.37 -47.40
N LEU A 85 -2.98 -9.43 -46.55
CA LEU A 85 -2.51 -8.10 -46.90
C LEU A 85 -1.04 -7.90 -46.53
N CYS A 86 -0.33 -8.95 -46.08
CA CYS A 86 1.02 -8.83 -45.51
C CYS A 86 2.03 -8.16 -46.48
N GLU A 87 3.00 -7.46 -45.89
CA GLU A 87 4.09 -6.76 -46.60
C GLU A 87 3.61 -5.66 -47.57
N SER A 88 2.39 -5.17 -47.41
CA SER A 88 1.78 -4.18 -48.32
C SER A 88 1.83 -2.77 -47.76
N ASN A 89 1.78 -1.80 -48.67
CA ASN A 89 1.80 -0.38 -48.36
C ASN A 89 0.40 0.24 -48.49
N PHE A 90 -0.16 0.68 -47.38
CA PHE A 90 -1.43 1.39 -47.24
C PHE A 90 -1.23 2.82 -46.72
N SER A 91 -0.06 3.43 -46.94
CA SER A 91 0.20 4.79 -46.48
C SER A 91 -0.84 5.76 -47.03
N HIS A 92 -1.41 6.59 -46.17
CA HIS A 92 -2.48 7.55 -46.47
C HIS A 92 -3.78 6.95 -47.02
N ALA A 93 -3.97 5.62 -46.94
CA ALA A 93 -5.20 4.98 -47.38
C ALA A 93 -6.35 5.23 -46.40
N GLN A 94 -7.58 5.15 -46.91
CA GLN A 94 -8.82 5.34 -46.17
C GLN A 94 -9.50 3.98 -45.93
N PHE A 95 -9.93 3.72 -44.71
CA PHE A 95 -10.56 2.48 -44.24
C PHE A 95 -11.75 2.77 -43.32
N GLN A 96 -12.33 3.97 -43.41
CA GLN A 96 -13.44 4.36 -42.57
C GLN A 96 -14.58 3.35 -42.70
N GLU A 97 -15.06 2.84 -41.57
CA GLU A 97 -16.12 1.81 -41.51
C GLU A 97 -15.78 0.49 -42.25
N ALA A 98 -14.51 0.27 -42.62
CA ALA A 98 -14.09 -0.94 -43.32
C ALA A 98 -14.02 -2.15 -42.38
N ASN A 99 -14.26 -3.35 -42.89
CA ASN A 99 -14.22 -4.59 -42.12
C ASN A 99 -12.96 -5.40 -42.43
N LEU A 100 -11.95 -5.29 -41.56
CA LEU A 100 -10.69 -6.04 -41.61
C LEU A 100 -10.68 -7.25 -40.66
N GLY A 101 -11.85 -7.74 -40.23
CA GLY A 101 -11.94 -8.82 -39.25
C GLY A 101 -11.12 -10.05 -39.64
N GLY A 102 -10.16 -10.44 -38.79
CA GLY A 102 -9.31 -11.61 -38.96
C GLY A 102 -8.38 -11.59 -40.18
N SER A 103 -8.10 -10.43 -40.78
CA SER A 103 -7.14 -10.30 -41.88
C SER A 103 -5.69 -10.42 -41.40
N ALA A 104 -4.81 -10.86 -42.30
CA ALA A 104 -3.37 -10.89 -42.07
C ALA A 104 -2.75 -9.58 -42.59
N LEU A 105 -2.20 -8.78 -41.70
CA LEU A 105 -1.62 -7.45 -41.94
C LEU A 105 -0.18 -7.38 -41.39
N CYS A 106 0.49 -8.52 -41.34
CA CYS A 106 1.86 -8.63 -40.85
C CYS A 106 2.81 -7.81 -41.71
N GLU A 107 3.70 -7.04 -41.06
CA GLU A 107 4.73 -6.24 -41.73
C GLU A 107 4.15 -5.25 -42.78
N THR A 108 2.92 -4.75 -42.55
CA THR A 108 2.28 -3.75 -43.41
C THR A 108 2.66 -2.33 -43.01
N THR A 109 2.52 -1.38 -43.94
CA THR A 109 2.66 0.06 -43.66
C THR A 109 1.31 0.75 -43.76
N PHE A 110 0.87 1.38 -42.67
CA PHE A 110 -0.35 2.18 -42.53
C PHE A 110 0.00 3.63 -42.12
N TYR A 111 1.18 4.12 -42.51
CA TYR A 111 1.62 5.48 -42.18
C TYR A 111 0.55 6.50 -42.57
N GLN A 112 0.03 7.25 -41.58
CA GLN A 112 -1.05 8.23 -41.76
C GLN A 112 -2.34 7.69 -42.42
N ALA A 113 -2.61 6.38 -42.33
CA ALA A 113 -3.87 5.81 -42.78
C ALA A 113 -5.02 6.17 -41.82
N ILE A 114 -6.25 6.24 -42.35
CA ILE A 114 -7.45 6.53 -41.57
C ILE A 114 -8.29 5.27 -41.47
N LEU A 115 -8.46 4.75 -40.25
CA LEU A 115 -9.21 3.55 -39.91
C LEU A 115 -10.32 3.85 -38.88
N SER A 116 -10.82 5.09 -38.84
CA SER A 116 -11.90 5.49 -37.94
C SER A 116 -13.12 4.57 -38.12
N ASP A 117 -13.70 4.14 -37.00
CA ASP A 117 -14.88 3.27 -36.95
C ASP A 117 -14.74 1.92 -37.69
N ALA A 118 -13.52 1.53 -38.06
CA ALA A 118 -13.26 0.27 -38.74
C ALA A 118 -13.43 -0.94 -37.80
N TRP A 119 -13.82 -2.08 -38.37
CA TRP A 119 -13.94 -3.35 -37.64
C TRP A 119 -12.71 -4.23 -37.88
N ILE A 120 -11.82 -4.29 -36.90
CA ILE A 120 -10.46 -4.84 -36.99
C ILE A 120 -10.29 -6.03 -36.02
N ARG A 121 -11.39 -6.64 -35.58
CA ARG A 121 -11.37 -7.73 -34.60
C ARG A 121 -10.48 -8.90 -35.04
N GLY A 122 -9.56 -9.31 -34.17
CA GLY A 122 -8.67 -10.45 -34.41
C GLY A 122 -7.69 -10.30 -35.57
N ALA A 123 -7.58 -9.12 -36.18
CA ALA A 123 -6.64 -8.88 -37.28
C ALA A 123 -5.19 -8.90 -36.77
N ASN A 124 -4.25 -9.26 -37.64
CA ASN A 124 -2.83 -9.44 -37.27
C ASN A 124 -1.93 -8.37 -37.87
N PHE A 125 -1.56 -7.36 -37.09
CA PHE A 125 -0.60 -6.29 -37.39
C PHE A 125 0.79 -6.53 -36.78
N PHE A 126 1.20 -7.79 -36.61
CA PHE A 126 2.54 -8.10 -36.12
C PHE A 126 3.60 -7.31 -36.90
N GLN A 127 4.42 -6.52 -36.19
CA GLN A 127 5.46 -5.66 -36.74
C GLN A 127 5.02 -4.68 -37.84
N ALA A 128 3.74 -4.28 -37.87
CA ALA A 128 3.27 -3.25 -38.79
C ALA A 128 3.75 -1.85 -38.39
N ASP A 129 3.97 -0.99 -39.39
CA ASP A 129 4.18 0.45 -39.20
C ASP A 129 2.81 1.16 -39.26
N LEU A 130 2.31 1.56 -38.10
CA LEU A 130 1.03 2.23 -37.90
C LEU A 130 1.23 3.67 -37.39
N ARG A 131 2.41 4.25 -37.62
CA ARG A 131 2.72 5.60 -37.15
C ARG A 131 1.74 6.60 -37.72
N HIS A 132 1.27 7.51 -36.86
CA HIS A 132 0.28 8.53 -37.21
C HIS A 132 -1.06 8.00 -37.75
N ALA A 133 -1.32 6.70 -37.70
CA ALA A 133 -2.60 6.15 -38.13
C ALA A 133 -3.73 6.56 -37.15
N VAL A 134 -4.94 6.68 -37.69
CA VAL A 134 -6.13 7.12 -36.94
C VAL A 134 -7.10 5.95 -36.80
N PHE A 135 -7.42 5.58 -35.57
CA PHE A 135 -8.29 4.47 -35.17
C PHE A 135 -9.43 4.94 -34.26
N ILE A 136 -9.85 6.20 -34.37
CA ILE A 136 -10.91 6.77 -33.51
C ILE A 136 -12.17 5.92 -33.65
N GLY A 137 -12.73 5.46 -32.53
CA GLY A 137 -13.94 4.63 -32.50
C GLY A 137 -13.79 3.21 -33.09
N ALA A 138 -12.60 2.82 -33.55
CA ALA A 138 -12.39 1.53 -34.19
C ALA A 138 -12.50 0.35 -33.20
N ASP A 139 -12.90 -0.82 -33.71
CA ASP A 139 -12.99 -2.04 -32.92
C ASP A 139 -11.83 -2.98 -33.23
N LEU A 140 -10.84 -3.00 -32.35
CA LEU A 140 -9.64 -3.82 -32.41
C LEU A 140 -9.67 -4.99 -31.40
N LYS A 141 -10.85 -5.43 -30.95
CA LYS A 141 -10.94 -6.51 -29.96
C LYS A 141 -10.16 -7.75 -30.39
N GLY A 142 -9.21 -8.17 -29.55
CA GLY A 142 -8.34 -9.32 -29.80
C GLY A 142 -7.36 -9.18 -30.98
N ALA A 143 -7.18 -7.98 -31.52
CA ALA A 143 -6.18 -7.75 -32.57
C ALA A 143 -4.76 -8.00 -32.04
N LYS A 144 -3.86 -8.41 -32.93
CA LYS A 144 -2.45 -8.68 -32.62
C LYS A 144 -1.61 -7.54 -33.17
N LEU A 145 -1.05 -6.72 -32.29
CA LEU A 145 -0.22 -5.56 -32.58
C LEU A 145 1.18 -5.70 -31.94
N GLU A 146 1.59 -6.95 -31.70
CA GLU A 146 2.88 -7.24 -31.07
C GLU A 146 4.03 -6.70 -31.95
N GLY A 147 4.91 -5.92 -31.33
CA GLY A 147 6.04 -5.26 -32.00
C GLY A 147 5.67 -4.19 -33.02
N ALA A 148 4.40 -3.78 -33.14
CA ALA A 148 3.99 -2.75 -34.07
C ALA A 148 4.48 -1.35 -33.65
N ASP A 149 4.78 -0.49 -34.62
CA ASP A 149 5.09 0.92 -34.37
C ASP A 149 3.81 1.76 -34.48
N LEU A 150 3.33 2.21 -33.33
CA LEU A 150 2.10 2.98 -33.13
C LEU A 150 2.41 4.43 -32.73
N THR A 151 3.64 4.89 -32.96
CA THR A 151 4.10 6.21 -32.52
C THR A 151 3.17 7.30 -33.08
N ARG A 152 2.67 8.16 -32.18
CA ARG A 152 1.74 9.27 -32.51
C ARG A 152 0.45 8.85 -33.23
N SER A 153 0.03 7.60 -33.11
CA SER A 153 -1.28 7.14 -33.56
C SER A 153 -2.41 7.63 -32.63
N ASN A 154 -3.66 7.56 -33.11
CA ASN A 154 -4.83 8.00 -32.35
C ASN A 154 -5.88 6.89 -32.24
N PHE A 155 -6.04 6.33 -31.04
CA PHE A 155 -7.02 5.33 -30.63
C PHE A 155 -8.10 5.90 -29.70
N ALA A 156 -8.37 7.22 -29.75
CA ALA A 156 -9.41 7.79 -28.90
C ALA A 156 -10.74 7.03 -29.07
N GLU A 157 -11.35 6.64 -27.95
CA GLU A 157 -12.62 5.91 -27.91
C GLU A 157 -12.61 4.53 -28.59
N ALA A 158 -11.44 4.01 -28.98
CA ALA A 158 -11.32 2.71 -29.61
C ALA A 158 -11.57 1.55 -28.62
N THR A 159 -12.07 0.43 -29.14
CA THR A 159 -12.19 -0.82 -28.37
C THR A 159 -10.97 -1.69 -28.62
N LEU A 160 -10.15 -1.86 -27.57
CA LEU A 160 -8.88 -2.59 -27.55
C LEU A 160 -8.91 -3.76 -26.54
N GLU A 161 -10.10 -4.27 -26.23
CA GLU A 161 -10.28 -5.36 -25.26
C GLU A 161 -9.48 -6.60 -25.70
N ARG A 162 -8.67 -7.17 -24.80
CA ARG A 162 -7.78 -8.32 -25.08
C ARG A 162 -6.81 -8.13 -26.26
N VAL A 163 -6.50 -6.88 -26.63
CA VAL A 163 -5.50 -6.61 -27.66
C VAL A 163 -4.11 -7.07 -27.19
N ASN A 164 -3.29 -7.60 -28.10
CA ASN A 164 -1.88 -7.85 -27.81
C ASN A 164 -1.03 -6.70 -28.35
N LEU A 165 -0.55 -5.84 -27.46
CA LEU A 165 0.37 -4.72 -27.70
C LEU A 165 1.77 -4.98 -27.12
N SER A 166 2.10 -6.24 -26.81
CA SER A 166 3.40 -6.58 -26.23
C SER A 166 4.53 -6.10 -27.14
N PHE A 167 5.56 -5.49 -26.57
CA PHE A 167 6.71 -4.92 -27.30
C PHE A 167 6.37 -3.81 -28.33
N ALA A 168 5.13 -3.34 -28.39
CA ALA A 168 4.74 -2.29 -29.33
C ALA A 168 5.26 -0.90 -28.89
N CYS A 169 5.43 0.01 -29.85
CA CYS A 169 5.83 1.39 -29.59
C CYS A 169 4.63 2.34 -29.71
N LEU A 170 4.04 2.75 -28.59
CA LEU A 170 2.93 3.70 -28.49
C LEU A 170 3.38 5.11 -28.04
N GLU A 171 4.65 5.47 -28.25
CA GLU A 171 5.18 6.75 -27.81
C GLU A 171 4.35 7.92 -28.35
N SER A 172 3.90 8.79 -27.44
CA SER A 172 3.04 9.94 -27.75
C SER A 172 1.72 9.59 -28.48
N ALA A 173 1.25 8.34 -28.41
CA ALA A 173 -0.06 7.96 -28.94
C ALA A 173 -1.20 8.51 -28.07
N THR A 174 -2.38 8.63 -28.64
CA THR A 174 -3.61 9.01 -27.92
C THR A 174 -4.49 7.78 -27.73
N LEU A 175 -4.79 7.41 -26.50
CA LEU A 175 -5.71 6.33 -26.11
C LEU A 175 -6.79 6.84 -25.15
N ARG A 176 -7.11 8.14 -25.22
CA ARG A 176 -8.10 8.77 -24.36
C ARG A 176 -9.45 8.05 -24.48
N SER A 177 -10.03 7.70 -23.33
CA SER A 177 -11.32 7.00 -23.23
C SER A 177 -11.37 5.65 -23.97
N ALA A 178 -10.23 5.09 -24.37
CA ALA A 178 -10.18 3.79 -25.03
C ALA A 178 -10.45 2.65 -24.03
N ASN A 179 -10.96 1.53 -24.52
CA ASN A 179 -11.20 0.34 -23.72
C ASN A 179 -10.10 -0.70 -23.93
N LEU A 180 -9.12 -0.75 -23.03
CA LEU A 180 -8.01 -1.70 -22.99
C LEU A 180 -8.19 -2.79 -21.91
N GLN A 181 -9.42 -3.11 -21.51
CA GLN A 181 -9.65 -4.16 -20.52
C GLN A 181 -8.99 -5.48 -20.96
N ASN A 182 -8.26 -6.12 -20.04
CA ASN A 182 -7.50 -7.35 -20.31
C ASN A 182 -6.47 -7.25 -21.45
N ALA A 183 -6.00 -6.06 -21.81
CA ALA A 183 -4.98 -5.89 -22.83
C ALA A 183 -3.60 -6.37 -22.36
N TYR A 184 -2.79 -6.87 -23.30
CA TYR A 184 -1.41 -7.29 -23.05
C TYR A 184 -0.45 -6.19 -23.52
N LEU A 185 0.20 -5.49 -22.58
CA LEU A 185 1.14 -4.40 -22.85
C LEU A 185 2.53 -4.69 -22.26
N ARG A 186 2.90 -5.97 -22.14
CA ARG A 186 4.19 -6.37 -21.58
C ARG A 186 5.32 -5.76 -22.41
N GLU A 187 6.25 -5.08 -21.74
CA GLU A 187 7.42 -4.44 -22.37
C GLU A 187 7.06 -3.44 -23.51
N ALA A 188 5.83 -2.95 -23.56
CA ALA A 188 5.43 -1.91 -24.51
C ALA A 188 6.03 -0.54 -24.12
N ASN A 189 6.32 0.29 -25.12
CA ASN A 189 6.73 1.68 -24.91
C ASN A 189 5.52 2.61 -25.00
N LEU A 190 5.05 3.12 -23.86
CA LEU A 190 3.95 4.09 -23.72
C LEU A 190 4.46 5.45 -23.19
N LYS A 191 5.69 5.82 -23.51
CA LYS A 191 6.25 7.10 -23.06
C LYS A 191 5.40 8.27 -23.59
N GLY A 192 4.98 9.16 -22.68
CA GLY A 192 4.19 10.36 -23.04
C GLY A 192 2.82 10.06 -23.66
N THR A 193 2.32 8.83 -23.58
CA THR A 193 1.02 8.45 -24.13
C THR A 193 -0.12 9.08 -23.32
N ASP A 194 -1.18 9.52 -24.00
CA ASP A 194 -2.40 10.03 -23.37
C ASP A 194 -3.42 8.90 -23.14
N LEU A 195 -3.54 8.45 -21.89
CA LEU A 195 -4.43 7.38 -21.42
C LEU A 195 -5.54 7.91 -20.51
N ARG A 196 -5.85 9.21 -20.59
CA ARG A 196 -6.91 9.82 -19.76
C ARG A 196 -8.23 9.11 -19.96
N ASP A 197 -8.94 8.88 -18.86
CA ASP A 197 -10.26 8.23 -18.84
C ASP A 197 -10.29 6.81 -19.46
N ALA A 198 -9.13 6.21 -19.76
CA ALA A 198 -9.07 4.91 -20.41
C ALA A 198 -9.45 3.79 -19.42
N ARG A 199 -10.12 2.75 -19.94
CA ARG A 199 -10.50 1.56 -19.16
C ARG A 199 -9.46 0.48 -19.34
N MET A 200 -8.73 0.17 -18.27
CA MET A 200 -7.56 -0.72 -18.29
C MET A 200 -7.62 -1.74 -17.14
N TYR A 201 -8.83 -2.14 -16.73
CA TYR A 201 -9.04 -3.19 -15.74
C TYR A 201 -8.25 -4.45 -16.13
N GLU A 202 -7.47 -4.97 -15.17
CA GLU A 202 -6.66 -6.20 -15.33
C GLU A 202 -5.68 -6.19 -16.52
N ALA A 203 -5.35 -5.02 -17.06
CA ALA A 203 -4.37 -4.91 -18.14
C ALA A 203 -2.96 -5.23 -17.63
N ASN A 204 -2.16 -5.87 -18.49
CA ASN A 204 -0.80 -6.30 -18.16
C ASN A 204 0.24 -5.30 -18.68
N PHE A 205 0.77 -4.46 -17.79
CA PHE A 205 1.83 -3.49 -18.03
C PHE A 205 3.20 -3.94 -17.49
N ARG A 206 3.42 -5.26 -17.29
CA ARG A 206 4.69 -5.75 -16.74
C ARG A 206 5.87 -5.25 -17.55
N ARG A 207 6.81 -4.58 -16.88
CA ARG A 207 8.02 -3.99 -17.48
C ARG A 207 7.75 -2.95 -18.59
N ALA A 208 6.53 -2.44 -18.72
CA ALA A 208 6.20 -1.41 -19.70
C ALA A 208 6.87 -0.06 -19.35
N LEU A 209 7.09 0.77 -20.36
CA LEU A 209 7.67 2.10 -20.23
C LEU A 209 6.55 3.16 -20.32
N LEU A 210 6.08 3.66 -19.20
CA LEU A 210 5.05 4.70 -19.08
C LEU A 210 5.61 6.03 -18.52
N ASP A 211 6.91 6.28 -18.67
CA ASP A 211 7.49 7.56 -18.24
C ASP A 211 6.73 8.72 -18.91
N GLU A 212 6.35 9.73 -18.11
CA GLU A 212 5.59 10.91 -18.57
C GLU A 212 4.20 10.60 -19.16
N ALA A 213 3.67 9.37 -19.04
CA ALA A 213 2.34 9.03 -19.52
C ALA A 213 1.25 9.74 -18.70
N ASN A 214 0.13 10.08 -19.35
CA ASN A 214 -1.02 10.72 -18.71
C ASN A 214 -2.13 9.70 -18.48
N LEU A 215 -2.25 9.20 -17.26
CA LEU A 215 -3.23 8.22 -16.79
C LEU A 215 -4.29 8.87 -15.87
N ALA A 216 -4.47 10.19 -15.94
CA ALA A 216 -5.44 10.86 -15.08
C ALA A 216 -6.87 10.33 -15.31
N CYS A 217 -7.59 10.09 -14.22
CA CYS A 217 -8.94 9.50 -14.22
C CYS A 217 -9.04 8.12 -14.90
N ALA A 218 -7.91 7.42 -15.11
CA ALA A 218 -7.92 6.10 -15.72
C ALA A 218 -8.45 5.02 -14.75
N PHE A 219 -9.09 4.00 -15.31
CA PHE A 219 -9.59 2.85 -14.55
C PHE A 219 -8.60 1.69 -14.64
N LEU A 220 -7.88 1.44 -13.54
CA LEU A 220 -6.71 0.55 -13.46
C LEU A 220 -6.85 -0.53 -12.38
N ALA A 221 -8.05 -0.79 -11.88
CA ALA A 221 -8.24 -1.79 -10.84
C ALA A 221 -7.73 -3.17 -11.32
N GLY A 222 -6.93 -3.81 -10.48
CA GLY A 222 -6.27 -5.10 -10.77
C GLY A 222 -5.18 -5.07 -11.86
N ALA A 223 -4.84 -3.91 -12.44
CA ALA A 223 -3.81 -3.83 -13.47
C ALA A 223 -2.42 -4.21 -12.92
N ASP A 224 -1.58 -4.82 -13.77
CA ASP A 224 -0.25 -5.28 -13.38
C ASP A 224 0.87 -4.39 -13.92
N PHE A 225 1.49 -3.62 -13.02
CA PHE A 225 2.62 -2.73 -13.25
C PHE A 225 3.94 -3.25 -12.66
N LYS A 226 4.07 -4.57 -12.40
CA LYS A 226 5.30 -5.13 -11.81
C LYS A 226 6.51 -4.76 -12.66
N ASN A 227 7.51 -4.14 -12.02
CA ASN A 227 8.72 -3.60 -12.65
C ASN A 227 8.47 -2.58 -13.80
N ALA A 228 7.29 -1.98 -13.89
CA ALA A 228 7.01 -0.95 -14.89
C ALA A 228 7.71 0.38 -14.53
N ARG A 229 7.98 1.21 -15.54
CA ARG A 229 8.51 2.56 -15.37
C ARG A 229 7.39 3.57 -15.55
N LEU A 230 7.09 4.33 -14.51
CA LEU A 230 6.05 5.37 -14.46
C LEU A 230 6.64 6.69 -13.95
N SER A 231 7.92 6.96 -14.20
CA SER A 231 8.55 8.18 -13.67
C SER A 231 7.84 9.39 -14.27
N ARG A 232 7.44 10.35 -13.42
CA ARG A 232 6.70 11.55 -13.82
C ARG A 232 5.36 11.27 -14.52
N ALA A 233 4.81 10.07 -14.40
CA ALA A 233 3.47 9.78 -14.91
C ALA A 233 2.42 10.55 -14.10
N ASN A 234 1.35 10.97 -14.77
CA ASN A 234 0.20 11.59 -14.12
C ASN A 234 -0.89 10.54 -13.88
N LEU A 235 -1.11 10.16 -12.63
CA LEU A 235 -2.12 9.23 -12.14
C LEU A 235 -3.18 9.95 -11.28
N THR A 236 -3.34 11.26 -11.44
CA THR A 236 -4.31 12.05 -10.66
C THR A 236 -5.70 11.44 -10.78
N SER A 237 -6.33 11.16 -9.64
CA SER A 237 -7.65 10.55 -9.56
C SER A 237 -7.81 9.22 -10.32
N ALA A 238 -6.71 8.49 -10.54
CA ALA A 238 -6.77 7.16 -11.14
C ALA A 238 -7.29 6.11 -10.14
N GLU A 239 -8.04 5.14 -10.64
CA GLU A 239 -8.64 4.05 -9.86
C GLU A 239 -7.74 2.81 -9.92
N LEU A 240 -6.89 2.61 -8.90
CA LEU A 240 -5.80 1.61 -8.83
C LEU A 240 -6.06 0.52 -7.78
N GLN A 241 -7.32 0.26 -7.44
CA GLN A 241 -7.65 -0.70 -6.39
C GLN A 241 -7.08 -2.08 -6.70
N GLY A 242 -6.34 -2.66 -5.75
CA GLY A 242 -5.72 -3.97 -5.92
C GLY A 242 -4.62 -4.05 -6.99
N ALA A 243 -4.20 -2.93 -7.60
CA ALA A 243 -3.18 -2.94 -8.66
C ALA A 243 -1.83 -3.47 -8.16
N TYR A 244 -1.10 -4.17 -9.04
CA TYR A 244 0.19 -4.77 -8.74
C TYR A 244 1.32 -3.83 -9.15
N LEU A 245 1.91 -3.12 -8.18
CA LEU A 245 2.96 -2.10 -8.40
C LEU A 245 4.31 -2.53 -7.81
N LYS A 246 4.51 -3.83 -7.55
CA LYS A 246 5.74 -4.37 -6.95
C LYS A 246 6.95 -3.95 -7.79
N LEU A 247 7.92 -3.30 -7.14
CA LEU A 247 9.14 -2.77 -7.75
C LEU A 247 8.89 -1.82 -8.94
N ALA A 248 7.70 -1.23 -9.06
CA ALA A 248 7.43 -0.21 -10.07
C ALA A 248 8.20 1.07 -9.73
N ASN A 249 8.67 1.78 -10.76
CA ASN A 249 9.31 3.07 -10.60
C ASN A 249 8.29 4.20 -10.80
N LEU A 250 7.85 4.82 -9.72
CA LEU A 250 6.90 5.95 -9.69
C LEU A 250 7.59 7.24 -9.24
N GLN A 251 8.90 7.37 -9.46
CA GLN A 251 9.65 8.56 -9.09
C GLN A 251 9.02 9.82 -9.71
N GLU A 252 8.80 10.84 -8.88
CA GLU A 252 8.20 12.12 -9.28
C GLU A 252 6.80 11.98 -9.96
N ALA A 253 6.13 10.84 -9.82
CA ALA A 253 4.76 10.65 -10.33
C ALA A 253 3.74 11.44 -9.50
N ILE A 254 2.61 11.78 -10.13
CA ILE A 254 1.49 12.49 -9.49
C ILE A 254 0.34 11.50 -9.29
N LEU A 255 0.09 11.07 -8.05
CA LEU A 255 -0.98 10.16 -7.65
C LEU A 255 -2.04 10.88 -6.79
N ASP A 256 -2.11 12.20 -6.86
CA ASP A 256 -3.03 13.00 -6.05
C ASP A 256 -4.47 12.50 -6.22
N ARG A 257 -5.14 12.24 -5.09
CA ARG A 257 -6.51 11.71 -5.02
C ARG A 257 -6.74 10.38 -5.75
N ALA A 258 -5.67 9.66 -6.10
CA ALA A 258 -5.79 8.32 -6.66
C ALA A 258 -6.29 7.33 -5.59
N ASN A 259 -6.97 6.29 -6.03
CA ASN A 259 -7.46 5.23 -5.16
C ASN A 259 -6.57 3.99 -5.28
N LEU A 260 -5.65 3.83 -4.33
CA LEU A 260 -4.75 2.67 -4.19
C LEU A 260 -5.18 1.72 -3.07
N ARG A 261 -6.47 1.69 -2.70
CA ARG A 261 -6.97 0.74 -1.69
C ARG A 261 -6.54 -0.69 -2.05
N ARG A 262 -5.90 -1.38 -1.10
CA ARG A 262 -5.37 -2.74 -1.25
C ARG A 262 -4.33 -2.93 -2.39
N ALA A 263 -3.76 -1.85 -2.92
CA ALA A 263 -2.72 -1.95 -3.94
C ALA A 263 -1.43 -2.57 -3.38
N LYS A 264 -0.63 -3.21 -4.25
CA LYS A 264 0.58 -3.96 -3.88
C LYS A 264 1.83 -3.22 -4.34
N LEU A 265 2.37 -2.35 -3.49
CA LEU A 265 3.52 -1.47 -3.76
C LEU A 265 4.83 -1.95 -3.14
N TYR A 266 4.97 -3.24 -2.80
CA TYR A 266 6.19 -3.77 -2.19
C TYR A 266 7.46 -3.34 -2.95
N GLY A 267 8.36 -2.62 -2.27
CA GLY A 267 9.62 -2.13 -2.84
C GLY A 267 9.48 -1.14 -3.99
N ALA A 268 8.29 -0.55 -4.22
CA ALA A 268 8.11 0.46 -5.26
C ALA A 268 8.91 1.73 -4.95
N ASN A 269 9.33 2.45 -5.99
CA ASN A 269 10.02 3.73 -5.84
C ASN A 269 9.04 4.89 -6.00
N LEU A 270 8.70 5.58 -4.90
CA LEU A 270 7.86 6.77 -4.85
C LEU A 270 8.67 8.03 -4.47
N TYR A 271 9.99 8.02 -4.72
CA TYR A 271 10.84 9.17 -4.42
C TYR A 271 10.27 10.45 -5.04
N ARG A 272 10.02 11.46 -4.19
CA ARG A 272 9.41 12.75 -4.58
C ARG A 272 8.05 12.66 -5.30
N ALA A 273 7.36 11.52 -5.22
CA ALA A 273 6.01 11.41 -5.76
C ALA A 273 5.04 12.30 -4.96
N SER A 274 3.99 12.76 -5.63
CA SER A 274 2.85 13.43 -4.99
C SER A 274 1.73 12.42 -4.80
N LEU A 275 1.24 12.27 -3.57
CA LEU A 275 0.16 11.39 -3.15
C LEU A 275 -0.82 12.16 -2.25
N ILE A 276 -1.10 13.42 -2.58
CA ILE A 276 -1.95 14.28 -1.76
C ILE A 276 -3.39 13.78 -1.81
N GLY A 277 -3.98 13.51 -0.65
CA GLY A 277 -5.35 12.98 -0.54
C GLY A 277 -5.54 11.59 -1.16
N THR A 278 -4.45 10.84 -1.40
CA THR A 278 -4.50 9.48 -1.96
C THR A 278 -5.08 8.50 -0.94
N ILE A 279 -5.90 7.56 -1.41
CA ILE A 279 -6.45 6.47 -0.59
C ILE A 279 -5.51 5.27 -0.68
N LEU A 280 -4.87 4.91 0.42
CA LEU A 280 -3.91 3.81 0.57
C LEU A 280 -4.36 2.79 1.62
N GLU A 281 -5.66 2.77 1.95
CA GLU A 281 -6.22 1.87 2.96
C GLU A 281 -5.86 0.40 2.66
N ASN A 282 -5.30 -0.28 3.65
CA ASN A 282 -4.85 -1.67 3.56
C ASN A 282 -3.87 -1.94 2.38
N ALA A 283 -3.17 -0.92 1.88
CA ALA A 283 -2.18 -1.10 0.82
C ALA A 283 -0.89 -1.72 1.40
N ASN A 284 -0.22 -2.55 0.60
CA ASN A 284 1.09 -3.11 0.95
C ASN A 284 2.20 -2.19 0.43
N LEU A 285 2.79 -1.42 1.35
CA LEU A 285 3.86 -0.46 1.13
C LEU A 285 5.19 -0.93 1.76
N CYS A 286 5.36 -2.22 2.08
CA CYS A 286 6.59 -2.68 2.74
C CYS A 286 7.81 -2.36 1.88
N PHE A 287 8.86 -1.83 2.51
CA PHE A 287 10.12 -1.44 1.86
C PHE A 287 9.99 -0.43 0.72
N VAL A 288 8.86 0.30 0.65
CA VAL A 288 8.66 1.36 -0.35
C VAL A 288 9.64 2.52 -0.13
N GLN A 289 10.05 3.18 -1.22
CA GLN A 289 10.88 4.39 -1.14
C GLN A 289 9.98 5.63 -1.21
N LEU A 290 9.69 6.24 -0.05
CA LEU A 290 8.87 7.45 0.11
C LEU A 290 9.69 8.70 0.45
N SER A 291 11.02 8.63 0.36
CA SER A 291 11.92 9.75 0.60
C SER A 291 11.44 11.01 -0.15
N ARG A 292 11.12 12.07 0.62
CA ARG A 292 10.59 13.36 0.13
C ARG A 292 9.28 13.30 -0.67
N ALA A 293 8.52 12.21 -0.54
CA ALA A 293 7.19 12.12 -1.12
C ALA A 293 6.19 12.98 -0.33
N LYS A 294 5.12 13.39 -0.98
CA LYS A 294 4.04 14.19 -0.38
C LYS A 294 2.81 13.32 -0.17
N LEU A 295 2.37 13.19 1.07
CA LEU A 295 1.21 12.40 1.51
C LEU A 295 0.28 13.24 2.39
N HIS A 296 0.25 14.56 2.19
CA HIS A 296 -0.69 15.44 2.90
C HIS A 296 -2.11 14.92 2.75
N GLU A 297 -2.83 14.80 3.87
CA GLU A 297 -4.22 14.33 3.93
C GLU A 297 -4.46 12.94 3.32
N ALA A 298 -3.41 12.13 3.11
CA ALA A 298 -3.56 10.77 2.61
C ALA A 298 -4.21 9.85 3.65
N ILE A 299 -4.92 8.83 3.18
CA ILE A 299 -5.60 7.85 4.02
C ILE A 299 -4.85 6.52 3.96
N LEU A 300 -4.03 6.24 4.98
CA LEU A 300 -3.20 5.04 5.12
C LEU A 300 -3.73 4.10 6.22
N GLU A 301 -5.03 4.10 6.50
CA GLU A 301 -5.60 3.22 7.53
C GLU A 301 -5.31 1.75 7.24
N GLY A 302 -4.71 1.05 8.21
CA GLY A 302 -4.31 -0.36 8.08
C GLY A 302 -3.23 -0.64 7.02
N ALA A 303 -2.54 0.38 6.52
CA ALA A 303 -1.50 0.19 5.51
C ALA A 303 -0.23 -0.44 6.11
N GLU A 304 0.46 -1.25 5.31
CA GLU A 304 1.69 -1.96 5.71
C GLU A 304 2.92 -1.21 5.20
N LEU A 305 3.58 -0.41 6.03
CA LEU A 305 4.79 0.37 5.73
C LEU A 305 6.05 -0.18 6.43
N GLU A 306 6.07 -1.46 6.81
CA GLU A 306 7.24 -2.09 7.43
C GLU A 306 8.52 -1.83 6.60
N GLY A 307 9.56 -1.29 7.25
CA GLY A 307 10.85 -1.02 6.62
C GLY A 307 10.83 0.04 5.52
N ALA A 308 9.74 0.82 5.36
CA ALA A 308 9.66 1.89 4.38
C ALA A 308 10.74 2.96 4.61
N ASP A 309 11.26 3.51 3.52
CA ASP A 309 12.18 4.66 3.57
C ASP A 309 11.40 5.96 3.35
N GLY A 310 11.03 6.62 4.44
CA GLY A 310 10.31 7.90 4.45
C GLY A 310 11.18 9.08 4.89
N PHE A 311 12.48 9.12 4.55
CA PHE A 311 13.31 10.27 4.90
C PHE A 311 12.71 11.59 4.37
N LYS A 312 12.42 12.52 5.28
CA LYS A 312 11.73 13.79 5.00
C LYS A 312 10.43 13.64 4.20
N VAL A 313 9.68 12.58 4.44
CA VAL A 313 8.34 12.43 3.87
C VAL A 313 7.40 13.47 4.50
N GLU A 314 6.50 14.04 3.69
CA GLU A 314 5.53 15.05 4.12
C GLU A 314 4.16 14.39 4.31
N MET A 315 3.75 14.07 5.53
CA MET A 315 2.51 13.35 5.88
C MET A 315 1.55 14.21 6.72
N ALA A 316 1.68 15.53 6.71
CA ALA A 316 0.85 16.40 7.55
C ALA A 316 -0.65 16.15 7.31
N GLY A 317 -1.41 15.97 8.40
CA GLY A 317 -2.85 15.67 8.37
C GLY A 317 -3.23 14.28 7.86
N ALA A 318 -2.28 13.39 7.57
CA ALA A 318 -2.59 12.03 7.10
C ALA A 318 -3.23 11.16 8.19
N CYS A 319 -4.07 10.21 7.77
CA CYS A 319 -4.60 9.16 8.64
C CYS A 319 -3.77 7.89 8.51
N LEU A 320 -3.05 7.53 9.56
CA LEU A 320 -2.19 6.35 9.71
C LEU A 320 -2.76 5.38 10.75
N SER A 321 -4.05 5.46 11.08
CA SER A 321 -4.65 4.62 12.12
C SER A 321 -4.45 3.14 11.80
N ARG A 322 -3.99 2.36 12.78
CA ARG A 322 -3.67 0.93 12.65
C ARG A 322 -2.65 0.58 11.55
N ALA A 323 -1.91 1.57 11.02
CA ALA A 323 -0.85 1.30 10.05
C ALA A 323 0.35 0.64 10.74
N ASN A 324 1.04 -0.23 10.02
CA ASN A 324 2.28 -0.87 10.48
C ASN A 324 3.49 -0.14 9.88
N LEU A 325 4.20 0.61 10.71
CA LEU A 325 5.44 1.32 10.39
C LEU A 325 6.64 0.73 11.15
N ASN A 326 6.57 -0.54 11.56
CA ASN A 326 7.66 -1.23 12.23
C ASN A 326 8.96 -1.10 11.42
N THR A 327 10.06 -0.70 12.07
CA THR A 327 11.38 -0.45 11.47
C THR A 327 11.43 0.61 10.35
N ALA A 328 10.36 1.39 10.15
CA ALA A 328 10.34 2.44 9.13
C ALA A 328 11.37 3.55 9.41
N LYS A 329 11.95 4.10 8.34
CA LYS A 329 12.93 5.18 8.39
C LYS A 329 12.25 6.51 8.11
N LEU A 330 11.81 7.20 9.16
CA LEU A 330 11.06 8.46 9.12
C LEU A 330 11.89 9.66 9.60
N TRP A 331 13.22 9.60 9.43
CA TRP A 331 14.12 10.67 9.87
C TRP A 331 13.75 12.00 9.20
N GLY A 332 13.45 13.02 10.01
CA GLY A 332 13.05 14.35 9.54
C GLY A 332 11.69 14.41 8.83
N ALA A 333 10.82 13.40 9.01
CA ALA A 333 9.47 13.39 8.45
C ALA A 333 8.59 14.48 9.08
N ASP A 334 7.64 14.99 8.30
CA ASP A 334 6.55 15.84 8.80
C ASP A 334 5.32 14.95 9.04
N LEU A 335 4.97 14.76 10.31
CA LEU A 335 3.82 14.02 10.81
C LEU A 335 2.88 14.94 11.60
N THR A 336 2.93 16.25 11.35
CA THR A 336 2.09 17.21 12.06
C THR A 336 0.61 16.95 11.83
N ASP A 337 -0.20 17.11 12.87
CA ASP A 337 -1.66 16.95 12.80
C ASP A 337 -2.15 15.58 12.29
N THR A 338 -1.28 14.55 12.29
CA THR A 338 -1.63 13.18 11.84
C THR A 338 -2.53 12.46 12.84
N VAL A 339 -3.33 11.51 12.34
CA VAL A 339 -4.13 10.59 13.16
C VAL A 339 -3.55 9.19 13.03
N MET A 340 -2.97 8.66 14.10
CA MET A 340 -2.21 7.41 14.13
C MET A 340 -2.60 6.56 15.35
N ARG A 341 -3.91 6.39 15.54
CA ARG A 341 -4.46 5.58 16.64
C ARG A 341 -4.13 4.11 16.41
N GLY A 342 -3.54 3.45 17.42
CA GLY A 342 -3.18 2.02 17.32
C GLY A 342 -2.15 1.70 16.23
N ALA A 343 -1.42 2.69 15.71
CA ALA A 343 -0.39 2.46 14.71
C ALA A 343 0.88 1.87 15.35
N ASP A 344 1.59 1.02 14.62
CA ASP A 344 2.83 0.38 15.08
C ASP A 344 4.06 1.08 14.50
N PHE A 345 4.77 1.84 15.32
CA PHE A 345 6.06 2.48 15.03
C PHE A 345 7.22 1.79 15.76
N SER A 346 7.05 0.55 16.23
CA SER A 346 8.09 -0.15 16.97
C SER A 346 9.40 -0.22 16.16
N ASN A 347 10.52 0.09 16.83
CA ASN A 347 11.85 0.18 16.24
C ASN A 347 11.98 1.15 15.04
N ALA A 348 11.02 2.04 14.81
CA ALA A 348 11.10 3.04 13.75
C ALA A 348 12.10 4.15 14.12
N ASN A 349 12.74 4.74 13.11
CA ASN A 349 13.59 5.92 13.28
C ASN A 349 12.82 7.18 12.92
N LEU A 350 12.39 7.92 13.93
CA LEU A 350 11.67 9.19 13.85
C LEU A 350 12.55 10.37 14.30
N SER A 351 13.88 10.22 14.27
CA SER A 351 14.75 11.31 14.75
C SER A 351 14.47 12.59 13.97
N ARG A 352 14.44 13.74 14.65
CA ARG A 352 14.14 15.05 14.04
C ARG A 352 12.79 15.15 13.28
N ALA A 353 11.89 14.17 13.43
CA ALA A 353 10.55 14.25 12.86
C ALA A 353 9.70 15.28 13.61
N ASP A 354 8.71 15.85 12.93
CA ASP A 354 7.74 16.75 13.54
C ASP A 354 6.40 16.02 13.70
N LEU A 355 6.08 15.61 14.92
CA LEU A 355 4.81 14.98 15.32
C LEU A 355 3.89 15.96 16.08
N SER A 356 4.12 17.27 15.97
CA SER A 356 3.35 18.26 16.72
C SER A 356 1.85 18.11 16.45
N ARG A 357 1.04 18.16 17.52
CA ARG A 357 -0.43 18.01 17.50
C ARG A 357 -0.95 16.68 16.92
N SER A 358 -0.10 15.67 16.74
CA SER A 358 -0.55 14.34 16.28
C SER A 358 -1.40 13.61 17.33
N MET A 359 -2.29 12.73 16.85
CA MET A 359 -3.15 11.87 17.68
C MET A 359 -2.65 10.43 17.65
N MET A 360 -1.96 10.01 18.70
CA MET A 360 -1.19 8.76 18.81
C MET A 360 -1.77 7.81 19.87
N ARG A 361 -3.06 7.92 20.20
CA ARG A 361 -3.69 7.13 21.29
C ARG A 361 -3.52 5.64 21.00
N GLY A 362 -2.94 4.90 21.94
CA GLY A 362 -2.72 3.46 21.80
C GLY A 362 -1.68 3.06 20.75
N ALA A 363 -0.92 4.00 20.19
CA ALA A 363 0.15 3.67 19.25
C ALA A 363 1.31 2.95 19.96
N ASN A 364 2.03 2.11 19.23
CA ASN A 364 3.22 1.42 19.71
C ASN A 364 4.49 2.10 19.16
N PHE A 365 5.38 2.55 20.05
CA PHE A 365 6.67 3.17 19.76
C PHE A 365 7.81 2.44 20.47
N THR A 366 7.60 1.19 20.87
CA THR A 366 8.61 0.42 21.60
C THR A 366 9.92 0.34 20.82
N GLY A 367 11.04 0.71 21.46
CA GLY A 367 12.36 0.74 20.84
C GLY A 367 12.54 1.82 19.74
N ALA A 368 11.56 2.70 19.53
CA ALA A 368 11.65 3.74 18.50
C ALA A 368 12.69 4.81 18.88
N THR A 369 13.31 5.42 17.86
CA THR A 369 14.26 6.52 18.04
C THR A 369 13.60 7.85 17.66
N LEU A 370 13.35 8.71 18.64
CA LEU A 370 12.71 10.03 18.49
C LEU A 370 13.66 11.19 18.88
N ASN A 371 14.97 10.98 18.76
CA ASN A 371 15.96 11.98 19.14
C ASN A 371 15.81 13.28 18.32
N GLY A 372 15.72 14.42 19.02
CA GLY A 372 15.49 15.74 18.44
C GLY A 372 14.13 15.91 17.74
N ALA A 373 13.19 14.97 17.93
CA ALA A 373 11.85 15.08 17.39
C ALA A 373 11.04 16.16 18.11
N LYS A 374 10.03 16.69 17.42
CA LYS A 374 9.04 17.62 18.00
C LYS A 374 7.74 16.88 18.22
N LEU A 375 7.23 16.90 19.44
CA LEU A 375 5.96 16.29 19.86
C LEU A 375 5.08 17.31 20.59
N VAL A 376 5.22 18.59 20.26
CA VAL A 376 4.54 19.69 20.95
C VAL A 376 3.03 19.50 20.86
N ALA A 377 2.37 19.51 22.03
CA ALA A 377 0.94 19.31 22.19
C ALA A 377 0.38 18.01 21.56
N ALA A 378 1.23 17.02 21.29
CA ALA A 378 0.79 15.74 20.75
C ALA A 378 0.04 14.90 21.80
N ILE A 379 -0.83 14.00 21.36
CA ILE A 379 -1.71 13.20 22.22
C ILE A 379 -1.35 11.72 22.11
N ALA A 380 -0.55 11.24 23.05
CA ALA A 380 -0.04 9.87 23.18
C ALA A 380 -0.58 9.18 24.45
N THR A 381 -1.86 9.40 24.77
CA THR A 381 -2.53 8.72 25.88
C THR A 381 -2.56 7.21 25.63
N ARG A 382 -2.22 6.38 26.61
CA ARG A 382 -2.22 4.91 26.51
C ARG A 382 -1.34 4.32 25.40
N SER A 383 -0.37 5.06 24.86
CA SER A 383 0.59 4.50 23.91
C SER A 383 1.70 3.73 24.64
N SER A 384 2.29 2.76 23.97
CA SER A 384 3.52 2.11 24.41
C SER A 384 4.72 2.83 23.81
N LEU A 385 5.66 3.25 24.63
CA LEU A 385 6.92 3.90 24.24
C LEU A 385 8.10 3.29 25.04
N ASN A 386 7.99 2.03 25.45
CA ASN A 386 9.03 1.36 26.21
C ASN A 386 10.35 1.33 25.42
N ASP A 387 11.48 1.46 26.11
CA ASP A 387 12.84 1.40 25.54
C ASP A 387 13.10 2.38 24.36
N SER A 388 12.25 3.40 24.21
CA SER A 388 12.40 4.42 23.17
C SER A 388 13.33 5.55 23.61
N THR A 389 13.89 6.28 22.64
CA THR A 389 14.83 7.38 22.91
C THR A 389 14.29 8.72 22.43
N PHE A 390 14.41 9.75 23.28
CA PHE A 390 13.90 11.11 23.09
C PHE A 390 14.99 12.15 23.37
N HIS A 391 16.26 11.82 23.12
CA HIS A 391 17.35 12.74 23.42
C HIS A 391 17.14 14.07 22.70
N GLU A 392 17.20 15.19 23.43
CA GLU A 392 16.98 16.55 22.89
C GLU A 392 15.60 16.77 22.22
N ALA A 393 14.63 15.89 22.44
CA ALA A 393 13.30 16.03 21.86
C ALA A 393 12.48 17.12 22.59
N ASP A 394 11.56 17.76 21.86
CA ASP A 394 10.61 18.73 22.42
C ASP A 394 9.24 18.10 22.59
N LEU A 395 8.87 17.78 23.83
CA LEU A 395 7.60 17.21 24.26
C LEU A 395 6.75 18.23 25.05
N THR A 396 6.94 19.52 24.80
CA THR A 396 6.16 20.57 25.48
C THR A 396 4.65 20.32 25.34
N GLU A 397 3.93 20.32 26.46
CA GLU A 397 2.49 20.09 26.53
C GLU A 397 2.00 18.73 25.98
N ILE A 398 2.88 17.74 25.80
CA ILE A 398 2.47 16.40 25.37
C ILE A 398 1.51 15.77 26.38
N LYS A 399 0.55 14.98 25.89
CA LYS A 399 -0.33 14.16 26.72
C LYS A 399 0.08 12.68 26.64
N LEU A 400 0.71 12.20 27.70
CA LEU A 400 1.21 10.82 27.91
C LEU A 400 0.49 10.14 29.08
N ASN A 401 -0.76 10.54 29.39
CA ASN A 401 -1.50 9.96 30.50
C ASN A 401 -1.66 8.44 30.28
N ARG A 402 -1.34 7.64 31.30
CA ARG A 402 -1.39 6.17 31.25
C ARG A 402 -0.58 5.55 30.10
N ALA A 403 0.48 6.22 29.64
CA ALA A 403 1.39 5.66 28.66
C ALA A 403 2.41 4.73 29.32
N TYR A 404 3.01 3.84 28.53
CA TYR A 404 4.12 2.97 28.94
C TYR A 404 5.43 3.56 28.44
N LEU A 405 6.37 3.76 29.35
CA LEU A 405 7.61 4.52 29.17
C LEU A 405 8.78 3.84 29.89
N SER A 406 8.62 2.56 30.25
CA SER A 406 9.63 1.80 30.97
C SER A 406 10.89 1.67 30.11
N GLY A 407 12.06 1.94 30.69
CA GLY A 407 13.34 1.96 29.98
C GLY A 407 13.53 3.12 29.00
N ALA A 408 12.53 3.99 28.80
CA ALA A 408 12.63 5.10 27.88
C ALA A 408 13.68 6.14 28.33
N SER A 409 14.33 6.79 27.37
CA SER A 409 15.36 7.80 27.63
C SER A 409 14.92 9.18 27.17
N PHE A 410 14.87 10.13 28.09
CA PHE A 410 14.52 11.53 27.91
C PHE A 410 15.73 12.46 28.15
N GLU A 411 16.97 11.99 27.98
CA GLU A 411 18.11 12.85 28.30
C GLU A 411 18.09 14.17 27.52
N ASN A 412 18.27 15.29 28.20
CA ASN A 412 18.19 16.65 27.62
C ASN A 412 16.86 16.99 26.93
N ALA A 413 15.79 16.21 27.14
CA ALA A 413 14.49 16.46 26.53
C ALA A 413 13.71 17.58 27.24
N ILE A 414 12.80 18.23 26.50
CA ILE A 414 11.91 19.26 27.03
C ILE A 414 10.53 18.65 27.26
N LEU A 415 10.11 18.48 28.51
CA LEU A 415 8.79 17.99 28.92
C LEU A 415 8.00 19.05 29.70
N THR A 416 8.19 20.33 29.34
CA THR A 416 7.50 21.44 30.01
C THR A 416 5.99 21.27 29.89
N ASN A 417 5.27 21.32 31.02
CA ASN A 417 3.82 21.12 31.12
C ASN A 417 3.30 19.78 30.55
N ALA A 418 4.17 18.77 30.40
CA ALA A 418 3.76 17.43 29.96
C ALA A 418 2.75 16.79 30.94
N GLN A 419 1.77 16.06 30.41
CA GLN A 419 0.76 15.34 31.20
C GLN A 419 1.09 13.85 31.21
N LEU A 420 1.61 13.36 32.33
CA LEU A 420 2.12 11.99 32.50
C LEU A 420 1.34 11.23 33.57
N SER A 421 0.15 11.69 33.96
CA SER A 421 -0.60 11.11 35.08
C SER A 421 -0.92 9.63 34.81
N GLY A 422 -0.63 8.75 35.77
CA GLY A 422 -0.89 7.31 35.61
C GLY A 422 0.11 6.56 34.72
N ALA A 423 1.16 7.20 34.21
CA ALA A 423 2.11 6.55 33.32
C ALA A 423 3.05 5.57 34.06
N ALA A 424 3.41 4.49 33.38
CA ALA A 424 4.39 3.50 33.84
C ALA A 424 5.77 3.88 33.28
N MET A 425 6.71 4.21 34.15
CA MET A 425 8.03 4.77 33.85
C MET A 425 9.10 4.05 34.70
N LEU A 426 9.13 2.71 34.65
CA LEU A 426 10.12 1.92 35.37
C LEU A 426 11.50 2.10 34.69
N ARG A 427 12.55 2.40 35.47
CA ARG A 427 13.93 2.57 34.93
C ARG A 427 14.01 3.62 33.79
N THR A 428 13.18 4.66 33.84
CA THR A 428 13.19 5.73 32.83
C THR A 428 14.32 6.73 33.12
N HIS A 429 14.99 7.22 32.08
CA HIS A 429 16.10 8.15 32.20
C HIS A 429 15.65 9.58 31.91
N PHE A 430 15.72 10.48 32.89
CA PHE A 430 15.38 11.91 32.78
C PHE A 430 16.59 12.82 32.98
N LYS A 431 17.80 12.31 32.77
CA LYS A 431 19.02 13.07 33.01
C LYS A 431 19.03 14.38 32.22
N ASP A 432 19.28 15.50 32.89
CA ASP A 432 19.29 16.85 32.28
C ASP A 432 17.95 17.27 31.62
N ALA A 433 16.85 16.52 31.81
CA ALA A 433 15.56 16.81 31.19
C ALA A 433 14.81 17.96 31.91
N SER A 434 14.04 18.75 31.16
CA SER A 434 13.19 19.80 31.71
C SER A 434 11.74 19.32 31.88
N LEU A 435 11.34 18.96 33.10
CA LEU A 435 9.98 18.58 33.48
C LEU A 435 9.22 19.72 34.21
N ARG A 436 9.52 20.99 33.87
CA ARG A 436 8.91 22.15 34.54
C ARG A 436 7.39 22.13 34.36
N GLY A 437 6.64 22.16 35.46
CA GLY A 437 5.17 22.12 35.45
C GLY A 437 4.56 20.78 35.03
N ALA A 438 5.36 19.73 34.82
CA ALA A 438 4.87 18.43 34.40
C ALA A 438 3.95 17.77 35.46
N ARG A 439 2.91 17.07 35.00
CA ARG A 439 1.96 16.34 35.85
C ARG A 439 2.32 14.86 35.88
N LEU A 440 3.05 14.45 36.91
CA LEU A 440 3.56 13.11 37.16
C LEU A 440 2.82 12.44 38.34
N ASN A 441 1.55 12.79 38.59
CA ASN A 441 0.81 12.21 39.72
C ASN A 441 0.35 10.78 39.40
N ARG A 442 0.39 9.90 40.41
CA ARG A 442 0.03 8.48 40.31
C ARG A 442 0.86 7.73 39.26
N THR A 443 2.16 8.00 39.19
CA THR A 443 3.07 7.37 38.24
C THR A 443 3.95 6.31 38.89
N TYR A 444 4.45 5.37 38.09
CA TYR A 444 5.42 4.37 38.53
C TYR A 444 6.81 4.77 38.04
N LEU A 445 7.66 5.26 38.93
CA LEU A 445 8.98 5.82 38.58
C LEU A 445 10.14 5.02 39.17
N SER A 446 9.89 3.82 39.69
CA SER A 446 10.92 3.05 40.38
C SER A 446 12.21 2.92 39.55
N TYR A 447 13.35 3.10 40.19
CA TYR A 447 14.69 3.03 39.59
C TYR A 447 14.94 4.04 38.45
N SER A 448 14.10 5.07 38.31
CA SER A 448 14.32 6.14 37.32
C SER A 448 15.44 7.08 37.73
N ASP A 449 16.08 7.68 36.74
CA ASP A 449 17.19 8.63 36.93
C ASP A 449 16.73 10.07 36.66
N PHE A 450 16.65 10.89 37.70
CA PHE A 450 16.38 12.34 37.60
C PHE A 450 17.64 13.19 37.80
N THR A 451 18.84 12.64 37.54
CA THR A 451 20.08 13.40 37.69
C THR A 451 20.04 14.71 36.90
N ALA A 452 20.24 15.84 37.58
CA ALA A 452 20.18 17.20 37.00
C ALA A 452 18.85 17.58 36.31
N ALA A 453 17.78 16.80 36.48
CA ALA A 453 16.47 17.10 35.91
C ALA A 453 15.84 18.34 36.54
N MET A 454 15.13 19.15 35.75
CA MET A 454 14.40 20.34 36.22
C MET A 454 12.92 20.04 36.45
N LEU A 455 12.52 19.87 37.70
CA LEU A 455 11.14 19.55 38.11
C LEU A 455 10.42 20.75 38.75
N ASN A 456 10.82 21.99 38.43
CA ASN A 456 10.18 23.18 39.00
C ASN A 456 8.66 23.13 38.79
N ASN A 457 7.86 23.28 39.85
CA ASN A 457 6.39 23.19 39.81
C ASN A 457 5.81 21.85 39.31
N ALA A 458 6.61 20.78 39.22
CA ALA A 458 6.10 19.47 38.83
C ALA A 458 5.21 18.87 39.93
N ASN A 459 4.23 18.06 39.54
CA ASN A 459 3.32 17.38 40.47
C ASN A 459 3.60 15.89 40.50
N LEU A 460 4.17 15.37 41.60
CA LEU A 460 4.52 13.97 41.79
C LEU A 460 3.66 13.29 42.87
N LEU A 461 2.46 13.80 43.17
CA LEU A 461 1.60 13.23 44.21
C LEU A 461 1.21 11.78 43.93
N ALA A 462 1.21 10.95 44.98
CA ALA A 462 0.79 9.54 44.96
C ALA A 462 1.57 8.65 43.95
N SER A 463 2.82 9.01 43.66
CA SER A 463 3.69 8.24 42.74
C SER A 463 4.64 7.32 43.49
N THR A 464 5.03 6.21 42.86
CA THR A 464 6.01 5.24 43.38
C THR A 464 7.41 5.64 42.97
N LEU A 465 8.30 5.80 43.95
CA LEU A 465 9.63 6.42 43.80
C LEU A 465 10.77 5.55 44.38
N VAL A 466 10.58 4.23 44.41
CA VAL A 466 11.58 3.28 44.93
C VAL A 466 12.87 3.38 44.13
N GLY A 467 14.01 3.60 44.79
CA GLY A 467 15.31 3.56 44.13
C GLY A 467 15.57 4.69 43.12
N VAL A 468 14.81 5.78 43.16
CA VAL A 468 14.97 6.92 42.25
C VAL A 468 16.23 7.74 42.56
N THR A 469 16.99 8.11 41.54
CA THR A 469 18.18 8.97 41.64
C THR A 469 17.78 10.44 41.51
N TRP A 470 18.17 11.27 42.48
CA TRP A 470 17.81 12.71 42.55
C TRP A 470 19.02 13.65 42.48
N GLN A 471 20.19 13.13 42.08
CA GLN A 471 21.44 13.87 42.18
C GLN A 471 21.39 15.17 41.37
N SER A 472 21.61 16.31 42.03
CA SER A 472 21.53 17.65 41.40
C SER A 472 20.17 18.01 40.79
N ALA A 473 19.09 17.28 41.10
CA ALA A 473 17.75 17.59 40.59
C ALA A 473 17.26 18.94 41.13
N ILE A 474 16.63 19.74 40.26
CA ILE A 474 16.07 21.06 40.62
C ILE A 474 14.57 20.89 40.89
N VAL A 475 14.17 20.91 42.15
CA VAL A 475 12.81 20.54 42.59
C VAL A 475 12.03 21.68 43.24
N GLN A 476 12.40 22.94 42.97
CA GLN A 476 11.74 24.10 43.56
C GLN A 476 10.24 24.12 43.26
N GLN A 477 9.40 24.19 44.30
CA GLN A 477 7.94 24.14 44.22
C GLN A 477 7.37 22.85 43.61
N ALA A 478 8.18 21.79 43.44
CA ALA A 478 7.67 20.47 43.11
C ALA A 478 6.77 19.96 44.25
N ARG A 479 5.71 19.23 43.93
CA ARG A 479 4.70 18.76 44.89
C ARG A 479 4.81 17.27 45.12
N PHE A 480 5.03 16.89 46.37
CA PHE A 480 5.09 15.50 46.86
C PHE A 480 4.06 15.28 47.98
N GLY A 481 3.69 14.03 48.22
CA GLY A 481 2.65 13.62 49.16
C GLY A 481 1.98 12.30 48.75
N GLY A 482 1.77 11.39 49.71
CA GLY A 482 1.25 10.04 49.45
C GLY A 482 2.18 9.14 48.62
N ASN A 483 3.47 9.49 48.52
CA ASN A 483 4.45 8.75 47.73
C ASN A 483 4.93 7.48 48.43
N GLN A 484 5.14 6.41 47.66
CA GLN A 484 5.78 5.17 48.11
C GLN A 484 7.26 5.14 47.72
N GLY A 485 8.11 4.50 48.53
CA GLY A 485 9.51 4.21 48.17
C GLY A 485 10.54 5.34 48.38
N LEU A 486 10.15 6.51 48.90
CA LEU A 486 11.10 7.58 49.26
C LEU A 486 11.76 7.30 50.61
N SER A 487 13.09 7.25 50.63
CA SER A 487 13.85 7.20 51.89
C SER A 487 13.84 8.55 52.62
N ASN A 488 14.07 8.52 53.94
CA ASN A 488 14.13 9.73 54.76
C ASN A 488 15.23 10.72 54.31
N SER A 489 16.37 10.21 53.81
CA SER A 489 17.46 11.04 53.29
C SER A 489 17.06 11.73 51.99
N GLN A 490 16.46 10.99 51.04
CA GLN A 490 15.93 11.57 49.80
C GLN A 490 14.87 12.63 50.09
N ARG A 491 13.94 12.36 51.00
CA ARG A 491 12.91 13.33 51.39
C ARG A 491 13.51 14.63 51.93
N ARG A 492 14.44 14.56 52.87
CA ARG A 492 15.13 15.75 53.42
C ARG A 492 15.87 16.52 52.33
N PHE A 493 16.56 15.81 51.43
CA PHE A 493 17.21 16.43 50.28
C PHE A 493 16.21 17.23 49.45
N LEU A 494 15.09 16.62 49.06
CA LEU A 494 14.05 17.28 48.26
C LEU A 494 13.46 18.51 48.97
N GLU A 495 13.13 18.40 50.27
CA GLU A 495 12.60 19.51 51.09
C GLU A 495 13.59 20.68 51.16
N GLN A 496 14.88 20.42 51.39
CA GLN A 496 15.93 21.44 51.45
C GLN A 496 16.11 22.18 50.11
N HIS A 497 15.80 21.52 48.99
CA HIS A 497 15.88 22.09 47.64
C HIS A 497 14.54 22.68 47.16
N GLY A 498 13.61 22.95 48.08
CA GLY A 498 12.39 23.71 47.84
C GLY A 498 11.21 22.88 47.35
N ALA A 499 11.27 21.54 47.44
CA ALA A 499 10.09 20.71 47.22
C ALA A 499 9.09 20.88 48.37
N SER A 500 7.80 20.91 48.02
CA SER A 500 6.70 20.95 48.98
C SER A 500 6.17 19.54 49.22
N PHE A 501 6.07 19.15 50.50
CA PHE A 501 5.39 17.94 50.91
C PHE A 501 4.07 18.35 51.58
N ARG A 502 2.94 17.99 50.97
CA ARG A 502 1.64 18.22 51.64
C ARG A 502 1.51 17.25 52.81
N THR A 503 1.18 17.79 53.99
CA THR A 503 1.01 17.07 55.27
C THR A 503 -0.39 16.49 55.47
N GLU A 504 -1.35 16.83 54.61
CA GLU A 504 -2.65 16.16 54.65
C GLU A 504 -2.44 14.70 54.22
N PRO A 505 -2.81 13.71 55.05
CA PRO A 505 -3.09 12.39 54.50
C PRO A 505 -4.17 12.64 53.43
N VAL A 506 -4.11 11.91 52.32
CA VAL A 506 -5.35 11.67 51.58
C VAL A 506 -6.38 11.29 52.64
N ASP A 507 -7.47 12.07 52.71
CA ASP A 507 -8.40 12.17 53.84
C ASP A 507 -8.57 10.81 54.55
N ARG A 508 -8.54 10.73 55.89
CA ARG A 508 -8.66 9.42 56.58
C ARG A 508 -10.03 8.74 56.39
N ALA A 509 -10.97 9.40 55.69
CA ALA A 509 -12.21 8.81 55.18
C ALA A 509 -12.06 8.19 53.76
N LEU A 510 -10.93 8.41 53.09
CA LEU A 510 -10.46 7.75 51.88
C LEU A 510 -9.28 6.88 52.27
N LEU A 511 -9.54 5.67 52.78
CA LEU A 511 -8.58 4.57 52.70
C LEU A 511 -8.20 4.42 51.21
N PRO A 512 -7.01 4.87 50.74
CA PRO A 512 -6.64 4.83 49.34
C PRO A 512 -5.81 3.57 49.06
N THR A 513 -6.04 2.51 49.82
CA THR A 513 -5.72 1.15 49.39
C THR A 513 -6.83 0.69 48.45
N ILE A 514 -8.11 0.87 48.80
CA ILE A 514 -9.23 0.27 48.06
C ILE A 514 -9.50 0.98 46.73
N GLU A 515 -9.60 2.31 46.62
CA GLU A 515 -9.90 2.95 45.29
C GLU A 515 -8.73 2.90 44.29
N VAL A 516 -7.49 2.87 44.77
CA VAL A 516 -6.31 2.73 43.91
C VAL A 516 -6.12 1.26 43.50
N LEU A 517 -6.34 0.31 44.43
CA LEU A 517 -6.38 -1.12 44.11
C LEU A 517 -7.57 -1.49 43.24
N ASP A 518 -8.75 -0.90 43.41
CA ASP A 518 -9.93 -1.12 42.56
C ASP A 518 -9.69 -0.57 41.15
N GLY A 519 -9.04 0.60 41.04
CA GLY A 519 -8.62 1.15 39.75
C GLY A 519 -7.55 0.31 39.04
N LEU A 520 -6.61 -0.26 39.81
CA LEU A 520 -5.60 -1.19 39.30
C LEU A 520 -6.15 -2.59 39.03
N GLN A 521 -7.07 -3.10 39.84
CA GLN A 521 -7.76 -4.37 39.64
C GLN A 521 -8.68 -4.28 38.45
N SER A 522 -9.38 -3.17 38.27
CA SER A 522 -10.16 -2.92 37.05
C SER A 522 -9.25 -2.89 35.83
N ASP A 523 -8.11 -2.20 35.89
CA ASP A 523 -7.15 -2.14 34.77
C ASP A 523 -6.49 -3.52 34.51
N LEU A 524 -6.09 -4.26 35.55
CA LEU A 524 -5.52 -5.61 35.45
C LEU A 524 -6.57 -6.66 35.01
N SER A 525 -7.83 -6.52 35.44
CA SER A 525 -8.93 -7.41 35.02
C SER A 525 -9.34 -7.13 33.58
N ASP A 526 -9.35 -5.86 33.17
CA ASP A 526 -9.50 -5.49 31.76
C ASP A 526 -8.36 -6.17 30.97
N ARG A 527 -7.09 -5.95 31.33
CA ARG A 527 -5.91 -6.59 30.69
C ARG A 527 -5.91 -8.12 30.66
N LEU A 528 -6.56 -8.76 31.62
CA LEU A 528 -6.71 -10.21 31.64
C LEU A 528 -7.78 -10.66 30.64
N SER A 529 -8.88 -9.92 30.53
CA SER A 529 -9.90 -10.11 29.49
C SER A 529 -9.31 -9.98 28.09
N ASP A 530 -8.37 -9.06 27.92
CA ASP A 530 -7.63 -8.82 26.68
C ASP A 530 -6.86 -10.06 26.22
N LEU A 531 -6.17 -10.72 27.16
CA LEU A 531 -5.37 -11.91 26.95
C LEU A 531 -6.24 -13.11 26.56
N ASP A 532 -7.39 -13.26 27.21
CA ASP A 532 -8.37 -14.31 26.91
C ASP A 532 -8.96 -14.13 25.50
N ASP A 533 -9.32 -12.89 25.13
CA ASP A 533 -9.82 -12.54 23.80
C ASP A 533 -8.77 -12.80 22.71
N ALA A 534 -7.49 -12.48 22.98
CA ALA A 534 -6.38 -12.75 22.06
C ALA A 534 -6.19 -14.26 21.84
N CYS A 535 -6.26 -15.06 22.90
CA CYS A 535 -6.22 -16.52 22.83
C CYS A 535 -7.37 -17.06 21.97
N GLU A 536 -8.59 -16.58 22.17
CA GLU A 536 -9.76 -17.05 21.42
C GLU A 536 -9.66 -16.70 19.93
N LYS A 537 -9.23 -15.48 19.60
CA LYS A 537 -8.99 -15.02 18.21
C LYS A 537 -7.90 -15.86 17.54
N LEU A 538 -6.81 -16.18 18.25
CA LEU A 538 -5.72 -16.99 17.71
C LEU A 538 -6.17 -18.44 17.47
N ARG A 539 -6.95 -19.03 18.38
CA ARG A 539 -7.55 -20.36 18.19
C ARG A 539 -8.52 -20.40 17.00
N LYS A 540 -9.33 -19.36 16.81
CA LYS A 540 -10.20 -19.22 15.61
C LYS A 540 -9.36 -19.17 14.33
N THR A 541 -8.23 -18.47 14.35
CA THR A 541 -7.30 -18.35 13.21
C THR A 541 -6.60 -19.68 12.92
N VAL A 542 -6.12 -20.37 13.95
CA VAL A 542 -5.54 -21.72 13.85
C VAL A 542 -6.56 -22.72 13.30
N THR A 543 -7.83 -22.62 13.71
CA THR A 543 -8.91 -23.47 13.18
C THR A 543 -9.10 -23.27 11.68
N LYS A 544 -9.11 -22.02 11.21
CA LYS A 544 -9.18 -21.69 9.77
C LYS A 544 -7.96 -22.18 9.00
N LEU A 545 -6.78 -22.05 9.60
CA LEU A 545 -5.51 -22.59 9.10
C LEU A 545 -5.55 -24.12 8.94
N LYS A 546 -6.02 -24.84 9.97
CA LYS A 546 -6.22 -26.30 9.95
C LYS A 546 -7.15 -26.72 8.81
N ILE A 547 -8.31 -26.07 8.68
CA ILE A 547 -9.27 -26.32 7.59
C ILE A 547 -8.60 -26.11 6.23
N SER A 548 -7.83 -25.03 6.07
CA SER A 548 -7.12 -24.72 4.82
C SER A 548 -6.04 -25.77 4.50
N CYS A 549 -5.27 -26.21 5.49
CA CYS A 549 -4.29 -27.30 5.36
C CYS A 549 -4.97 -28.61 4.94
N GLU A 550 -6.12 -28.96 5.53
CA GLU A 550 -6.89 -30.15 5.16
C GLU A 550 -7.38 -30.10 3.70
N MET A 551 -7.86 -28.94 3.24
CA MET A 551 -8.27 -28.77 1.84
C MET A 551 -7.10 -28.94 0.87
N LEU A 552 -5.95 -28.33 1.17
CA LEU A 552 -4.75 -28.42 0.33
C LEU A 552 -4.20 -29.86 0.27
N THR A 553 -4.26 -30.58 1.40
CA THR A 553 -3.90 -32.01 1.48
C THR A 553 -4.80 -32.86 0.57
N ARG A 554 -6.11 -32.59 0.53
CA ARG A 554 -7.07 -33.29 -0.35
C ARG A 554 -6.86 -33.00 -1.84
N GLN A 555 -6.23 -31.88 -2.18
CA GLN A 555 -5.96 -31.47 -3.57
C GLN A 555 -4.65 -32.04 -4.14
N GLY A 556 -3.93 -32.89 -3.39
CA GLY A 556 -2.73 -33.58 -3.88
C GLY A 556 -1.53 -32.66 -4.14
N ARG A 557 -1.56 -31.42 -3.63
CA ARG A 557 -0.42 -30.51 -3.61
C ARG A 557 0.28 -30.69 -2.26
N PHE A 558 1.59 -31.00 -2.26
CA PHE A 558 2.64 -30.59 -1.27
C PHE A 558 3.52 -31.66 -0.58
N ASP A 559 4.81 -31.28 -0.45
CA ASP A 559 5.90 -31.89 0.34
C ASP A 559 6.24 -31.15 1.67
N ARG A 560 5.55 -30.04 2.03
CA ARG A 560 5.93 -29.13 3.15
C ARG A 560 4.89 -28.93 4.27
N LEU A 561 3.99 -29.90 4.51
CA LEU A 561 2.97 -29.81 5.57
C LEU A 561 3.55 -29.89 7.00
N ASN A 562 4.65 -30.60 7.19
CA ASN A 562 5.26 -30.83 8.51
C ASN A 562 5.72 -29.52 9.20
N GLY A 563 6.07 -28.48 8.45
CA GLY A 563 6.46 -27.19 9.02
C GLY A 563 5.26 -26.42 9.58
N ILE A 564 4.15 -26.41 8.84
CA ILE A 564 2.92 -25.71 9.22
C ILE A 564 2.23 -26.43 10.39
N GLN A 565 2.18 -27.77 10.36
CA GLN A 565 1.60 -28.56 11.46
C GLN A 565 2.36 -28.38 12.77
N LYS A 566 3.69 -28.44 12.75
CA LYS A 566 4.52 -28.15 13.93
C LYS A 566 4.31 -26.74 14.47
N GLN A 567 4.06 -25.78 13.59
CA GLN A 567 3.81 -24.41 13.99
C GLN A 567 2.40 -24.22 14.55
N ILE A 568 1.39 -24.86 13.98
CA ILE A 568 0.04 -24.95 14.55
C ILE A 568 0.10 -25.56 15.96
N GLU A 569 0.81 -26.68 16.14
CA GLU A 569 1.03 -27.29 17.45
C GLU A 569 1.73 -26.34 18.43
N ARG A 570 2.73 -25.59 17.96
CA ARG A 570 3.42 -24.57 18.76
C ARG A 570 2.47 -23.45 19.18
N ILE A 571 1.61 -22.97 18.28
CA ILE A 571 0.63 -21.93 18.57
C ILE A 571 -0.38 -22.42 19.61
N GLU A 572 -0.94 -23.62 19.43
CA GLU A 572 -1.89 -24.20 20.38
C GLU A 572 -1.29 -24.40 21.76
N GLN A 573 -0.05 -24.89 21.84
CA GLN A 573 0.66 -25.03 23.11
C GLN A 573 0.85 -23.69 23.84
N VAL A 574 1.09 -22.60 23.11
CA VAL A 574 1.24 -21.28 23.72
C VAL A 574 -0.11 -20.70 24.13
N CYS A 575 -1.18 -20.92 23.35
CA CYS A 575 -2.55 -20.58 23.77
C CYS A 575 -2.98 -21.35 25.03
N ASP A 576 -2.59 -22.61 25.17
CA ASP A 576 -2.92 -23.43 26.34
C ASP A 576 -2.17 -22.94 27.59
N ARG A 577 -0.90 -22.57 27.45
CA ARG A 577 -0.12 -21.97 28.55
C ARG A 577 -0.66 -20.61 28.96
N ALA A 578 -0.94 -19.73 28.01
CA ALA A 578 -1.48 -18.41 28.29
C ALA A 578 -2.84 -18.47 29.02
N ALA A 579 -3.70 -19.44 28.69
CA ALA A 579 -4.95 -19.67 29.41
C ALA A 579 -4.73 -20.12 30.87
N ALA A 580 -3.74 -20.99 31.11
CA ALA A 580 -3.38 -21.43 32.46
C ALA A 580 -2.76 -20.29 33.30
N ASP A 581 -1.94 -19.45 32.67
CA ASP A 581 -1.37 -18.26 33.29
C ASP A 581 -2.47 -17.23 33.59
N SER A 582 -3.48 -17.09 32.71
CA SER A 582 -4.64 -16.21 32.91
C SER A 582 -5.41 -16.55 34.21
N GLU A 583 -5.72 -17.84 34.45
CA GLU A 583 -6.35 -18.29 35.70
C GLU A 583 -5.50 -17.98 36.94
N THR A 584 -4.17 -18.08 36.80
CA THR A 584 -3.21 -17.78 37.86
C THR A 584 -3.16 -16.28 38.17
N TYR A 585 -3.14 -15.43 37.13
CA TYR A 585 -3.18 -13.98 37.28
C TYR A 585 -4.49 -13.50 37.86
N GLN A 586 -5.64 -14.07 37.45
CA GLN A 586 -6.94 -13.77 38.04
C GLN A 586 -6.95 -14.00 39.56
N SER A 587 -6.37 -15.13 39.98
CA SER A 587 -6.26 -15.49 41.40
C SER A 587 -5.36 -14.51 42.17
N LYS A 588 -4.25 -14.08 41.56
CA LYS A 588 -3.33 -13.08 42.15
C LYS A 588 -3.95 -11.67 42.20
N ILE A 589 -4.70 -11.27 41.17
CA ILE A 589 -5.48 -10.02 41.14
C ILE A 589 -6.51 -10.02 42.28
N PHE A 590 -7.21 -11.14 42.51
CA PHE A 590 -8.17 -11.28 43.62
C PHE A 590 -7.48 -11.25 45.00
N ALA A 591 -6.27 -11.80 45.10
CA ALA A 591 -5.47 -11.80 46.33
C ALA A 591 -4.94 -10.41 46.72
N LEU A 592 -4.86 -9.45 45.79
CA LEU A 592 -4.49 -8.05 46.09
C LEU A 592 -5.48 -7.37 47.06
N THR A 593 -6.73 -7.85 47.13
CA THR A 593 -7.79 -7.34 48.03
C THR A 593 -7.80 -7.99 49.42
N GLU A 594 -7.33 -9.24 49.56
CA GLU A 594 -7.39 -9.99 50.84
C GLU A 594 -6.15 -9.82 51.73
N LEU A 595 -5.07 -9.21 51.21
CA LEU A 595 -3.85 -8.93 51.97
C LEU A 595 -4.02 -7.72 52.90
N GLU A 596 -4.81 -7.89 53.96
CA GLU A 596 -4.80 -6.97 55.11
C GLU A 596 -3.55 -7.19 55.99
N ILE A 597 -2.67 -6.18 55.97
CA ILE A 597 -1.90 -5.59 57.08
C ILE A 597 -0.76 -6.40 57.75
N ASP A 598 -0.72 -7.73 57.77
CA ASP A 598 0.20 -8.44 58.70
C ASP A 598 1.39 -9.20 58.08
N GLN A 599 1.57 -9.18 56.75
CA GLN A 599 2.77 -9.76 56.12
C GLN A 599 3.47 -8.71 55.27
N LYS A 600 4.79 -8.56 55.48
CA LYS A 600 5.72 -7.73 54.68
C LYS A 600 5.88 -8.28 53.24
N ILE A 601 4.79 -8.45 52.51
CA ILE A 601 4.82 -8.78 51.08
C ILE A 601 4.63 -7.45 50.35
N ASP A 602 5.63 -7.06 49.57
CA ASP A 602 5.59 -5.82 48.79
C ASP A 602 4.57 -6.00 47.66
N GLN A 603 3.38 -5.41 47.80
CA GLN A 603 2.32 -5.44 46.78
C GLN A 603 2.83 -4.93 45.42
N SER A 604 3.91 -4.14 45.42
CA SER A 604 4.61 -3.68 44.22
C SER A 604 5.18 -4.85 43.41
N ASP A 605 5.76 -5.86 44.04
CA ASP A 605 6.38 -7.00 43.34
C ASP A 605 5.33 -7.89 42.69
N ILE A 606 4.16 -8.05 43.33
CA ILE A 606 3.02 -8.81 42.76
C ILE A 606 2.41 -8.07 41.57
N ILE A 607 2.24 -6.76 41.68
CA ILE A 607 1.72 -5.93 40.57
C ILE A 607 2.71 -5.93 39.39
N ILE A 608 4.01 -5.84 39.68
CA ILE A 608 5.06 -5.94 38.65
C ILE A 608 5.02 -7.33 38.01
N GLU A 609 4.93 -8.43 38.78
CA GLU A 609 4.84 -9.78 38.23
C GLU A 609 3.56 -10.02 37.40
N LEU A 610 2.44 -9.39 37.78
CA LEU A 610 1.18 -9.48 37.05
C LEU A 610 1.20 -8.68 35.75
N LEU A 611 1.80 -7.49 35.77
CA LEU A 611 2.07 -6.73 34.56
C LEU A 611 3.08 -7.50 33.72
N ASP A 612 4.32 -7.73 34.17
CA ASP A 612 5.38 -8.47 33.46
C ASP A 612 5.04 -9.93 33.05
N GLY A 613 3.90 -10.47 33.45
CA GLY A 613 3.39 -11.77 32.99
C GLY A 613 2.30 -11.70 31.92
N ILE A 614 1.46 -10.66 31.93
CA ILE A 614 0.28 -10.57 31.06
C ILE A 614 0.67 -10.14 29.62
N GLN A 615 1.69 -9.29 29.39
CA GLN A 615 2.20 -8.99 28.02
C GLN A 615 3.09 -10.11 27.60
N ALA A 616 3.71 -10.90 28.47
CA ALA A 616 4.73 -11.84 28.05
C ALA A 616 3.99 -12.86 27.20
N ASN A 617 2.85 -13.28 27.75
CA ASN A 617 1.84 -14.07 27.08
C ASN A 617 1.21 -13.33 25.89
N ASN A 618 0.75 -12.08 26.02
CA ASN A 618 0.14 -11.36 24.90
C ASN A 618 1.12 -11.14 23.72
N LEU A 619 2.30 -10.57 23.97
CA LEU A 619 3.39 -10.37 23.01
C LEU A 619 3.78 -11.68 22.32
N GLN A 620 3.89 -12.79 23.07
CA GLN A 620 4.21 -14.09 22.50
C GLN A 620 3.07 -14.60 21.60
N LEU A 621 1.80 -14.47 22.02
CA LEU A 621 0.64 -14.82 21.20
C LEU A 621 0.53 -13.94 19.95
N HIS A 622 0.87 -12.66 20.03
CA HIS A 622 0.86 -11.73 18.91
C HIS A 622 2.00 -11.98 17.91
N GLN A 623 3.21 -12.27 18.38
CA GLN A 623 4.30 -12.74 17.52
C GLN A 623 3.91 -14.01 16.78
N LEU A 624 3.29 -14.97 17.49
CA LEU A 624 2.79 -16.20 16.88
C LEU A 624 1.65 -15.96 15.89
N THR A 625 0.79 -14.98 16.15
CA THR A 625 -0.26 -14.54 15.23
C THR A 625 0.38 -14.01 13.95
N ARG A 626 1.35 -13.11 14.07
CA ARG A 626 2.09 -12.54 12.93
C ARG A 626 2.87 -13.60 12.16
N GLU A 627 3.56 -14.51 12.85
CA GLU A 627 4.26 -15.65 12.24
C GLU A 627 3.30 -16.59 11.51
N ALA A 628 2.11 -16.83 12.07
CA ALA A 628 1.07 -17.64 11.44
C ALA A 628 0.55 -16.97 10.16
N PHE A 629 0.28 -15.66 10.20
CA PHE A 629 -0.14 -14.88 9.02
C PHE A 629 0.96 -14.82 7.95
N GLU A 630 2.22 -14.60 8.34
CA GLU A 630 3.35 -14.62 7.41
C GLU A 630 3.55 -15.99 6.77
N GLN A 631 3.28 -17.08 7.48
CA GLN A 631 3.39 -18.42 6.92
C GLN A 631 2.20 -18.80 6.03
N ILE A 632 0.98 -18.33 6.32
CA ILE A 632 -0.12 -18.37 5.34
C ILE A 632 0.33 -17.68 4.05
N ARG A 633 0.99 -16.53 4.18
CA ARG A 633 1.52 -15.74 3.06
C ARG A 633 2.68 -16.43 2.32
N ARG A 634 3.61 -17.08 3.02
CA ARG A 634 4.81 -17.75 2.44
C ARG A 634 4.55 -19.13 1.86
N ASN A 635 3.58 -19.89 2.37
CA ASN A 635 3.27 -21.23 1.86
C ASN A 635 2.46 -21.25 0.55
N ASN A 636 2.16 -20.07 0.00
CA ASN A 636 1.59 -19.89 -1.34
C ASN A 636 2.68 -19.97 -2.43
N LEU A 637 3.35 -21.13 -2.54
CA LEU A 637 4.35 -21.40 -3.59
C LEU A 637 3.79 -22.47 -4.54
N GLY A 638 3.18 -22.03 -5.64
CA GLY A 638 2.75 -22.89 -6.73
C GLY A 638 2.43 -22.10 -8.01
N ASP A 639 3.41 -22.11 -8.93
CA ASP A 639 3.46 -21.62 -10.32
C ASP A 639 2.96 -20.20 -10.64
N GLU A 640 3.87 -19.39 -11.21
CA GLU A 640 3.74 -17.93 -11.44
C GLU A 640 2.61 -17.52 -12.41
N ASP A 641 1.92 -18.46 -13.06
CA ASP A 641 0.94 -18.17 -14.13
C ASP A 641 -0.51 -18.64 -13.86
N SER A 642 -0.85 -19.17 -12.66
CA SER A 642 -2.18 -19.80 -12.45
C SER A 642 -2.92 -19.45 -11.15
N ILE A 643 -2.90 -18.19 -10.70
CA ILE A 643 -3.71 -17.75 -9.54
C ILE A 643 -4.58 -16.53 -9.90
N ILE A 644 -5.74 -16.83 -10.47
CA ILE A 644 -7.03 -16.26 -10.07
C ILE A 644 -7.63 -17.44 -9.28
N ASP A 645 -7.70 -17.49 -7.95
CA ASP A 645 -8.65 -16.77 -7.11
C ASP A 645 -8.60 -17.45 -5.72
N LEU A 646 -7.70 -16.98 -4.85
CA LEU A 646 -7.76 -17.26 -3.40
C LEU A 646 -7.56 -15.98 -2.57
N GLU A 647 -7.15 -14.89 -3.21
CA GLU A 647 -7.27 -13.54 -2.65
C GLU A 647 -8.73 -13.05 -2.64
N GLU A 648 -9.63 -13.45 -3.56
CA GLU A 648 -11.05 -13.08 -3.45
C GLU A 648 -11.70 -13.76 -2.24
N ARG A 649 -11.33 -15.02 -1.93
CA ARG A 649 -11.82 -15.74 -0.73
C ARG A 649 -11.23 -15.25 0.60
N SER A 650 -10.00 -14.72 0.62
CA SER A 650 -9.44 -14.10 1.83
C SER A 650 -10.06 -12.73 2.11
N ASN A 651 -10.50 -12.02 1.08
CA ASN A 651 -11.13 -10.71 1.18
C ASN A 651 -12.62 -10.76 1.58
N GLU A 652 -13.27 -11.93 1.53
CA GLU A 652 -14.61 -12.18 2.12
C GLU A 652 -14.58 -12.32 3.65
N ILE A 653 -13.40 -12.45 4.27
CA ILE A 653 -13.27 -12.54 5.74
C ILE A 653 -13.05 -11.13 6.29
N ASP A 654 -14.13 -10.36 6.30
CA ASP A 654 -14.23 -9.07 6.98
C ASP A 654 -14.40 -9.32 8.50
N LEU A 655 -13.30 -9.22 9.28
CA LEU A 655 -13.38 -9.19 10.75
C LEU A 655 -12.31 -8.24 11.32
N ASN A 656 -12.58 -6.94 11.23
CA ASN A 656 -12.22 -5.97 12.27
C ASN A 656 -12.71 -6.49 13.63
N VAL A 657 -11.83 -6.62 14.65
CA VAL A 657 -12.19 -6.36 16.07
C VAL A 657 -10.93 -5.93 16.84
N ASP A 658 -10.79 -4.61 16.94
CA ASP A 658 -10.05 -3.83 17.93
C ASP A 658 -10.23 -4.36 19.35
N SER A 659 -9.28 -3.93 20.19
CA SER A 659 -9.25 -4.13 21.62
C SER A 659 -9.03 -5.62 21.93
N ILE A 660 -8.00 -5.99 22.66
CA ILE A 660 -7.45 -5.27 23.77
C ILE A 660 -6.03 -5.85 23.96
N GLN A 661 -5.04 -4.99 24.19
CA GLN A 661 -3.62 -5.33 24.12
C GLN A 661 -2.88 -4.57 25.21
N ASP A 662 -1.90 -5.29 25.75
CA ASP A 662 -0.84 -4.90 26.68
C ASP A 662 -1.21 -5.18 28.15
N ASN A 663 -0.44 -5.95 28.94
CA ASN A 663 0.73 -5.36 29.59
C ASN A 663 1.72 -6.31 30.25
N ASP A 664 3.02 -5.95 30.16
CA ASP A 664 4.40 -6.35 30.66
C ASP A 664 5.09 -5.01 30.71
#